data_AF-A0A9P1DCV8-F1
#
_entry.id   AF-A0A9P1DCV8-F1
#
_cell.length_a   1.000
_cell.length_b   1.000
_cell.length_c   1.000
_cell.angle_alpha   90.00
_cell.angle_beta   90.00
_cell.angle_gamma   90.00
#
_symmetry.space_group_name_H-M   'P 1'
#
loop_
_entity.id
_entity.type
_entity.pdbx_description
1 polymer ?
#
loop_
_entity_poly.entity_id
_entity_poly.type
_entity_poly.pdbx_seq_one_letter_code
_entity_poly.pdbx_strand_id
1 'polypeptide(L)'
;MDAAFKAKLKGVLDGATQKGLLSSMEVAYALLKEHGYMYHLQVHSKLIGCHEGNRDGFGVDPEHVHSLVDRFHDMGFVPSAGRYMAVEIPMGTEGDATRTFNEKLATSSKDLLPPVNDILKYASISGSHSNMVLRLWYYGCKHGNSRLSLDQLRQHDPVYAASVEKGVEWDVVSADIVSCFPSFVGLAQSAQNSISQVNLQETELQLSKRIKAFVRSDGTCDKYEDIAPMILRSQPPNPGVVPHLMKFIMRFGCSGDMMDLTESFVRTNGCSGRSLGIELWDCLSMEVKHRDQEQLMLWRQACLKTMLCHQEKLLSLSDLRKSLTSKDLFTKIMKFESMLVKLKAHGAKFTDLTSYQKLQGHGVFEVKAVVLILGKKPKEPHALFLKAETLEDAAFQCHEYWQGLSKVTLPSPWAQSQTMAPAGSSAAKACPMTRQFDESGKLKGTAKIEEKFQLGDRIYRATDEQEGTIIVMHPLHIELQADDGHVYKVTADDLLHGSEWKKLAEKKPMVLVADPQKWLMEMAVARVKAEAIVRLLEEGEKFHGSHANLEMYSKPKGVFTAANAAKGKLCLPPLTNRVELQLVSANKPQPTGSILMCEDKVHGQKCKIFLLPPSGCVVPFWNVRIASDSEESNMSIVQRNKIQIAINTEALEAGDELVLFRQKDVKQPKPLELVAAPKAQGQAKKKARTT
;
A
#
# COMPACT_ATOMS: atom_id res chain seq x y z
N MET A 1 33.42 8.89 -25.15
CA MET A 1 32.43 9.89 -24.73
C MET A 1 33.13 11.07 -24.06
N ASP A 2 32.94 12.28 -24.60
CA ASP A 2 33.60 13.53 -24.15
C ASP A 2 33.19 13.96 -22.73
N ALA A 3 34.12 14.62 -22.01
CA ALA A 3 33.93 15.00 -20.61
C ALA A 3 32.90 16.14 -20.43
N ALA A 4 32.83 17.09 -21.36
CA ALA A 4 31.86 18.18 -21.29
C ALA A 4 30.44 17.64 -21.54
N PHE A 5 30.28 16.73 -22.50
CA PHE A 5 29.02 16.01 -22.71
C PHE A 5 28.60 15.22 -21.47
N LYS A 6 29.52 14.46 -20.86
CA LYS A 6 29.22 13.68 -19.64
C LYS A 6 28.72 14.57 -18.50
N ALA A 7 29.38 15.71 -18.27
CA ALA A 7 28.98 16.66 -17.23
C ALA A 7 27.60 17.26 -17.52
N LYS A 8 27.34 17.64 -18.77
CA LYS A 8 26.05 18.21 -19.21
C LYS A 8 24.91 17.20 -19.05
N LEU A 9 25.08 15.98 -19.55
CA LEU A 9 24.08 14.92 -19.42
C LEU A 9 23.83 14.55 -17.95
N LYS A 10 24.89 14.44 -17.14
CA LYS A 10 24.76 14.20 -15.70
C LYS A 10 23.92 15.29 -15.02
N GLY A 11 24.18 16.56 -15.32
CA GLY A 11 23.39 17.66 -14.76
C GLY A 11 21.91 17.58 -15.11
N VAL A 12 21.59 17.19 -16.35
CA VAL A 12 20.20 16.99 -16.80
C VAL A 12 19.55 15.81 -16.09
N LEU A 13 20.25 14.67 -15.98
CA LEU A 13 19.73 13.47 -15.30
C LEU A 13 19.56 13.70 -13.79
N ASP A 14 20.50 14.39 -13.14
CA ASP A 14 20.39 14.79 -11.73
C ASP A 14 19.19 15.74 -11.54
N GLY A 15 18.97 16.68 -12.45
CA GLY A 15 17.79 17.55 -12.47
C GLY A 15 16.47 16.76 -12.57
N ALA A 16 16.43 15.73 -13.42
CA ALA A 16 15.29 14.84 -13.58
C ALA A 16 14.90 14.10 -12.28
N THR A 17 15.85 13.89 -11.36
CA THR A 17 15.57 13.30 -10.04
C THR A 17 14.93 14.28 -9.05
N GLN A 18 15.11 15.59 -9.25
CA GLN A 18 14.67 16.63 -8.32
C GLN A 18 13.31 17.23 -8.71
N LYS A 19 13.15 17.72 -9.94
CA LYS A 19 11.89 18.29 -10.49
C LYS A 19 11.87 18.25 -12.02
N GLY A 20 10.69 18.10 -12.62
CA GLY A 20 10.52 18.19 -14.08
C GLY A 20 11.07 16.98 -14.85
N LEU A 21 10.67 15.77 -14.44
CA LEU A 21 11.13 14.50 -15.03
C LEU A 21 10.95 14.46 -16.56
N LEU A 22 9.75 14.79 -17.05
CA LEU A 22 9.41 14.74 -18.47
C LEU A 22 10.25 15.71 -19.30
N SER A 23 10.29 16.98 -18.90
CA SER A 23 11.07 18.01 -19.61
C SER A 23 12.56 17.72 -19.58
N SER A 24 13.09 17.24 -18.44
CA SER A 24 14.50 16.89 -18.33
C SER A 24 14.87 15.67 -19.19
N MET A 25 13.99 14.66 -19.26
CA MET A 25 14.22 13.51 -20.12
C MET A 25 14.13 13.85 -21.61
N GLU A 26 13.23 14.75 -22.04
CA GLU A 26 13.24 15.24 -23.42
C GLU A 26 14.52 15.99 -23.78
N VAL A 27 15.04 16.81 -22.86
CA VAL A 27 16.36 17.45 -23.05
C VAL A 27 17.47 16.40 -23.12
N ALA A 28 17.42 15.36 -22.27
CA ALA A 28 18.38 14.26 -22.33
C ALA A 28 18.32 13.54 -23.69
N TYR A 29 17.13 13.16 -24.17
CA TYR A 29 16.97 12.50 -25.47
C TYR A 29 17.48 13.36 -26.63
N ALA A 30 17.20 14.68 -26.61
CA ALA A 30 17.72 15.61 -27.61
C ALA A 30 19.26 15.65 -27.60
N LEU A 31 19.87 15.73 -26.42
CA LEU A 31 21.34 15.71 -26.29
C LEU A 31 21.95 14.39 -26.77
N LEU A 32 21.32 13.26 -26.46
CA LEU A 32 21.78 11.95 -26.93
C LEU A 32 21.71 11.87 -28.47
N LYS A 33 20.63 12.36 -29.08
CA LYS A 33 20.48 12.40 -30.55
C LYS A 33 21.52 13.31 -31.20
N GLU A 34 21.73 14.51 -30.65
CA GLU A 34 22.73 15.48 -31.13
C GLU A 34 24.14 14.90 -31.14
N HIS A 35 24.51 14.12 -30.13
CA HIS A 35 25.85 13.56 -29.98
C HIS A 35 25.99 12.13 -30.54
N GLY A 36 24.97 11.62 -31.25
CA GLY A 36 24.99 10.30 -31.88
C GLY A 36 24.89 9.12 -30.91
N TYR A 37 24.51 9.35 -29.66
CA TYR A 37 24.29 8.30 -28.65
C TYR A 37 22.85 7.79 -28.59
N MET A 38 21.94 8.39 -29.35
CA MET A 38 20.59 7.90 -29.59
C MET A 38 20.27 8.06 -31.06
N TYR A 39 19.78 7.00 -31.69
CA TYR A 39 19.51 6.98 -33.13
C TYR A 39 18.19 6.25 -33.40
N HIS A 40 17.65 6.49 -34.59
CA HIS A 40 16.36 5.94 -35.00
C HIS A 40 16.57 4.81 -36.01
N LEU A 41 15.94 3.66 -35.80
CA LEU A 41 16.12 2.47 -36.64
C LEU A 41 14.85 1.62 -36.69
N GLN A 42 14.50 1.10 -37.86
CA GLN A 42 13.51 0.02 -37.96
C GLN A 42 14.15 -1.29 -37.51
N VAL A 43 13.59 -1.90 -36.46
CA VAL A 43 14.16 -3.10 -35.85
C VAL A 43 13.12 -4.20 -35.77
N HIS A 44 13.50 -5.38 -36.27
CA HIS A 44 12.69 -6.58 -36.16
C HIS A 44 12.54 -7.02 -34.70
N SER A 45 11.32 -7.34 -34.29
CA SER A 45 10.94 -7.67 -32.91
C SER A 45 11.78 -8.79 -32.27
N LYS A 46 12.14 -9.83 -33.05
CA LYS A 46 13.05 -10.93 -32.67
C LYS A 46 14.43 -10.51 -32.16
N LEU A 47 14.92 -9.33 -32.56
CA LEU A 47 16.22 -8.80 -32.12
C LEU A 47 16.12 -8.01 -30.80
N ILE A 48 14.91 -7.83 -30.26
CA ILE A 48 14.63 -6.99 -29.10
C ILE A 48 14.14 -7.84 -27.93
N GLY A 49 14.89 -7.77 -26.83
CA GLY A 49 14.50 -8.29 -25.53
C GLY A 49 13.83 -7.23 -24.65
N CYS A 50 13.62 -7.59 -23.39
CA CYS A 50 13.25 -6.70 -22.31
C CYS A 50 14.49 -6.38 -21.49
N HIS A 51 14.78 -5.11 -21.20
CA HIS A 51 15.88 -4.77 -20.30
C HIS A 51 15.59 -5.30 -18.89
N GLU A 52 16.59 -5.83 -18.20
CA GLU A 52 16.42 -6.42 -16.86
C GLU A 52 15.96 -5.39 -15.82
N GLY A 53 16.36 -4.13 -15.96
CA GLY A 53 15.84 -3.02 -15.17
C GLY A 53 14.40 -2.59 -15.50
N ASN A 54 13.73 -3.20 -16.48
CA ASN A 54 12.36 -2.83 -16.87
C ASN A 54 11.33 -3.27 -15.84
N ARG A 55 10.41 -2.34 -15.51
CA ARG A 55 9.42 -2.51 -14.43
C ARG A 55 10.07 -3.02 -13.15
N ASP A 56 11.15 -2.36 -12.73
CA ASP A 56 11.86 -2.65 -11.46
C ASP A 56 12.37 -4.11 -11.34
N GLY A 57 12.71 -4.76 -12.47
CA GLY A 57 13.19 -6.16 -12.46
C GLY A 57 12.17 -7.20 -12.93
N PHE A 58 10.90 -6.83 -13.11
CA PHE A 58 9.84 -7.78 -13.45
C PHE A 58 9.75 -8.16 -14.92
N GLY A 59 10.19 -7.28 -15.84
CA GLY A 59 10.08 -7.54 -17.28
C GLY A 59 8.65 -7.36 -17.81
N VAL A 60 8.13 -8.34 -18.56
CA VAL A 60 6.78 -8.28 -19.15
C VAL A 60 5.83 -9.26 -18.48
N ASP A 61 4.55 -8.91 -18.44
CA ASP A 61 3.49 -9.78 -17.92
C ASP A 61 2.89 -10.62 -19.07
N PRO A 62 3.01 -11.97 -19.04
CA PRO A 62 2.55 -12.81 -20.14
C PRO A 62 1.04 -12.71 -20.41
N GLU A 63 0.21 -12.60 -19.37
CA GLU A 63 -1.24 -12.48 -19.54
C GLU A 63 -1.61 -11.15 -20.20
N HIS A 64 -0.94 -10.06 -19.81
CA HIS A 64 -1.12 -8.76 -20.41
C HIS A 64 -0.66 -8.72 -21.86
N VAL A 65 0.45 -9.40 -22.19
CA VAL A 65 0.89 -9.56 -23.59
C VAL A 65 -0.21 -10.24 -24.41
N HIS A 66 -0.80 -11.34 -23.95
CA HIS A 66 -1.89 -11.99 -24.67
C HIS A 66 -3.15 -11.12 -24.77
N SER A 67 -3.52 -10.38 -23.71
CA SER A 67 -4.61 -9.41 -23.78
C SER A 67 -4.36 -8.29 -24.81
N LEU A 68 -3.10 -7.97 -25.10
CA LEU A 68 -2.74 -7.01 -26.16
C LEU A 68 -2.80 -7.63 -27.55
N VAL A 69 -2.61 -8.95 -27.68
CA VAL A 69 -2.86 -9.68 -28.94
C VAL A 69 -4.31 -9.46 -29.37
N ASP A 70 -5.27 -9.76 -28.48
CA ASP A 70 -6.71 -9.56 -28.72
C ASP A 70 -7.02 -8.11 -29.08
N ARG A 71 -6.51 -7.16 -28.27
CA ARG A 71 -6.76 -5.73 -28.47
C ARG A 71 -6.22 -5.17 -29.78
N PHE A 72 -5.02 -5.56 -30.19
CA PHE A 72 -4.46 -5.12 -31.47
C PHE A 72 -5.20 -5.77 -32.64
N HIS A 73 -5.68 -7.01 -32.46
CA HIS A 73 -6.51 -7.66 -33.45
C HIS A 73 -7.85 -6.95 -33.62
N ASP A 74 -8.56 -6.65 -32.51
CA ASP A 74 -9.89 -6.06 -32.54
C ASP A 74 -9.92 -4.59 -32.97
N MET A 75 -8.94 -3.79 -32.52
CA MET A 75 -8.92 -2.33 -32.76
C MET A 75 -8.07 -1.92 -33.97
N GLY A 76 -7.30 -2.85 -34.54
CA GLY A 76 -6.27 -2.57 -35.54
C GLY A 76 -4.96 -2.08 -34.91
N PHE A 77 -3.85 -2.44 -35.55
CA PHE A 77 -2.51 -2.09 -35.09
C PHE A 77 -1.97 -0.83 -35.76
N VAL A 78 -1.53 0.13 -34.94
CA VAL A 78 -0.89 1.36 -35.41
C VAL A 78 0.54 1.40 -34.87
N PRO A 79 1.57 1.22 -35.73
CA PRO A 79 2.97 1.19 -35.30
C PRO A 79 3.44 2.48 -34.61
N SER A 80 2.82 3.62 -34.91
CA SER A 80 3.16 4.92 -34.34
C SER A 80 2.39 5.28 -33.07
N ALA A 81 1.47 4.42 -32.60
CA ALA A 81 0.62 4.73 -31.45
C ALA A 81 1.35 4.68 -30.10
N GLY A 82 2.57 4.13 -30.06
CA GLY A 82 3.39 4.06 -28.86
C GLY A 82 4.81 4.57 -29.10
N ARG A 83 5.49 4.97 -28.02
CA ARG A 83 6.92 5.31 -28.07
C ARG A 83 7.77 4.07 -27.81
N TYR A 84 8.46 3.62 -28.85
CA TYR A 84 9.36 2.46 -28.80
C TYR A 84 10.79 2.92 -28.52
N MET A 85 11.32 2.53 -27.37
CA MET A 85 12.70 2.85 -26.98
C MET A 85 13.43 1.62 -26.47
N ALA A 86 14.66 1.45 -26.91
CA ALA A 86 15.53 0.37 -26.51
C ALA A 86 16.95 0.87 -26.24
N VAL A 87 17.73 0.06 -25.53
CA VAL A 87 19.17 0.25 -25.37
C VAL A 87 19.91 -0.86 -26.11
N GLU A 88 21.10 -0.58 -26.62
CA GLU A 88 21.99 -1.62 -27.16
C GLU A 88 22.39 -2.62 -26.06
N ILE A 89 22.46 -3.90 -26.43
CA ILE A 89 23.04 -4.93 -25.57
C ILE A 89 24.50 -5.13 -26.03
N PRO A 90 25.50 -4.86 -25.17
CA PRO A 90 26.90 -5.15 -25.48
C PRO A 90 27.11 -6.59 -25.93
N MET A 91 28.07 -6.80 -26.84
CA MET A 91 28.50 -8.15 -27.22
C MET A 91 29.50 -8.68 -26.20
N GLY A 92 29.41 -9.98 -25.87
CA GLY A 92 30.23 -10.60 -24.83
C GLY A 92 29.61 -10.50 -23.43
N THR A 93 30.42 -10.74 -22.40
CA THR A 93 29.95 -10.98 -21.03
C THR A 93 29.19 -9.82 -20.40
N GLU A 94 29.40 -8.60 -20.88
CA GLU A 94 28.70 -7.40 -20.40
C GLU A 94 27.20 -7.41 -20.76
N GLY A 95 26.81 -8.09 -21.83
CA GLY A 95 25.41 -8.22 -22.25
C GLY A 95 24.72 -9.50 -21.75
N ASP A 96 25.46 -10.43 -21.14
CA ASP A 96 24.94 -11.74 -20.74
C ASP A 96 23.83 -11.62 -19.70
N ALA A 97 23.91 -10.65 -18.78
CA ALA A 97 22.88 -10.43 -17.77
C ALA A 97 21.50 -10.18 -18.40
N THR A 98 21.42 -9.30 -19.41
CA THR A 98 20.19 -9.00 -20.13
C THR A 98 19.71 -10.19 -20.97
N ARG A 99 20.63 -10.94 -21.59
CA ARG A 99 20.28 -12.13 -22.38
C ARG A 99 19.71 -13.23 -21.50
N THR A 100 20.42 -13.59 -20.42
CA THR A 100 19.99 -14.56 -19.43
C THR A 100 18.67 -14.15 -18.76
N PHE A 101 18.46 -12.85 -18.52
CA PHE A 101 17.17 -12.35 -18.03
C PHE A 101 16.02 -12.69 -18.99
N ASN A 102 16.20 -12.45 -20.29
CA ASN A 102 15.17 -12.75 -21.29
C ASN A 102 14.95 -14.25 -21.48
N GLU A 103 16.00 -15.07 -21.42
CA GLU A 103 15.90 -16.52 -21.45
C GLU A 103 15.11 -17.05 -20.25
N LYS A 104 15.40 -16.55 -19.04
CA LYS A 104 14.64 -16.86 -17.82
C LYS A 104 13.19 -16.40 -17.93
N LEU A 105 12.96 -15.20 -18.46
CA LEU A 105 11.63 -14.64 -18.65
C LEU A 105 10.80 -15.53 -19.58
N ALA A 106 11.36 -15.95 -20.73
CA ALA A 106 10.69 -16.85 -21.65
C ALA A 106 10.45 -18.25 -21.05
N THR A 107 11.47 -18.88 -20.45
CA THR A 107 11.36 -20.23 -19.89
C THR A 107 10.42 -20.33 -18.70
N SER A 108 10.39 -19.30 -17.85
CA SER A 108 9.49 -19.21 -16.68
C SER A 108 8.03 -18.99 -17.06
N SER A 109 7.75 -18.54 -18.28
CA SER A 109 6.40 -18.19 -18.74
C SER A 109 5.51 -19.38 -19.12
N LYS A 110 6.03 -20.62 -19.09
CA LYS A 110 5.30 -21.85 -19.50
C LYS A 110 4.71 -21.73 -20.92
N ASP A 111 5.54 -21.35 -21.87
CA ASP A 111 5.22 -21.16 -23.31
C ASP A 111 4.25 -20.01 -23.63
N LEU A 112 3.95 -19.13 -22.67
CA LEU A 112 3.13 -17.93 -22.88
C LEU A 112 3.93 -16.75 -23.48
N LEU A 113 5.25 -16.77 -23.38
CA LEU A 113 6.12 -15.80 -24.04
C LEU A 113 6.90 -16.45 -25.19
N PRO A 114 7.25 -15.68 -26.22
CA PRO A 114 7.99 -16.19 -27.36
C PRO A 114 9.41 -16.62 -26.95
N PRO A 115 9.94 -17.69 -27.57
CA PRO A 115 11.28 -18.16 -27.26
C PRO A 115 12.35 -17.13 -27.67
N VAL A 116 13.51 -17.19 -27.01
CA VAL A 116 14.69 -16.40 -27.36
C VAL A 116 15.60 -17.26 -28.23
N ASN A 117 15.31 -17.30 -29.53
CA ASN A 117 16.06 -18.11 -30.51
C ASN A 117 17.16 -17.32 -31.23
N ASP A 118 16.99 -16.01 -31.32
CA ASP A 118 17.94 -15.11 -31.97
C ASP A 118 18.80 -14.38 -30.92
N ILE A 119 20.02 -14.02 -31.29
CA ILE A 119 20.89 -13.17 -30.47
C ILE A 119 20.25 -11.77 -30.37
N LEU A 120 19.69 -11.46 -29.21
CA LEU A 120 19.10 -10.15 -28.90
C LEU A 120 20.15 -9.05 -29.07
N LYS A 121 19.91 -8.03 -29.87
CA LYS A 121 20.84 -6.90 -30.06
C LYS A 121 20.47 -5.69 -29.22
N TYR A 122 19.21 -5.62 -28.82
CA TYR A 122 18.66 -4.49 -28.08
C TYR A 122 17.74 -4.96 -26.96
N ALA A 123 17.58 -4.12 -25.94
CA ALA A 123 16.71 -4.36 -24.81
C ALA A 123 15.72 -3.21 -24.66
N SER A 124 14.44 -3.51 -24.76
CA SER A 124 13.37 -2.52 -24.64
C SER A 124 13.31 -1.93 -23.23
N ILE A 125 13.18 -0.61 -23.18
CA ILE A 125 12.87 0.17 -21.97
C ILE A 125 11.51 0.88 -22.08
N SER A 126 10.92 0.92 -23.28
CA SER A 126 9.54 1.32 -23.55
C SER A 126 8.97 0.49 -24.69
N GLY A 127 7.67 0.18 -24.66
CA GLY A 127 7.02 -0.64 -25.69
C GLY A 127 7.27 -2.15 -25.56
N SER A 128 7.76 -2.63 -24.42
CA SER A 128 8.16 -4.04 -24.23
C SER A 128 7.02 -5.05 -24.45
N HIS A 129 5.80 -4.77 -23.99
CA HIS A 129 4.66 -5.69 -24.19
C HIS A 129 4.25 -5.74 -25.66
N SER A 130 4.17 -4.58 -26.33
CA SER A 130 3.88 -4.51 -27.77
C SER A 130 4.93 -5.27 -28.58
N ASN A 131 6.22 -5.15 -28.24
CA ASN A 131 7.27 -5.93 -28.89
C ASN A 131 7.09 -7.45 -28.70
N MET A 132 6.68 -7.89 -27.50
CA MET A 132 6.42 -9.30 -27.23
C MET A 132 5.21 -9.81 -28.00
N VAL A 133 4.17 -9.00 -28.19
CA VAL A 133 3.04 -9.31 -29.08
C VAL A 133 3.52 -9.54 -30.52
N LEU A 134 4.35 -8.65 -31.07
CA LEU A 134 4.90 -8.84 -32.41
C LEU A 134 5.72 -10.14 -32.52
N ARG A 135 6.47 -10.48 -31.47
CA ARG A 135 7.23 -11.75 -31.41
C ARG A 135 6.33 -12.98 -31.33
N LEU A 136 5.21 -12.92 -30.60
CA LEU A 136 4.25 -14.02 -30.53
C LEU A 136 3.69 -14.36 -31.91
N TRP A 137 3.32 -13.35 -32.71
CA TRP A 137 2.88 -13.53 -34.09
C TRP A 137 4.00 -14.08 -34.97
N TYR A 138 5.22 -13.54 -34.84
CA TYR A 138 6.36 -13.96 -35.65
C TYR A 138 6.70 -15.45 -35.47
N TYR A 139 6.72 -15.96 -34.24
CA TYR A 139 7.00 -17.37 -33.95
C TYR A 139 5.76 -18.27 -34.02
N GLY A 140 4.59 -17.70 -34.35
CA GLY A 140 3.31 -18.42 -34.37
C GLY A 140 2.99 -19.08 -33.03
N CYS A 141 3.21 -18.38 -31.93
CA CYS A 141 3.03 -18.89 -30.58
C CYS A 141 1.57 -19.25 -30.29
N LYS A 142 1.36 -20.05 -29.24
CA LYS A 142 0.02 -20.41 -28.77
C LYS A 142 -0.68 -19.17 -28.19
N HIS A 143 -1.96 -19.00 -28.50
CA HIS A 143 -2.81 -17.98 -27.90
C HIS A 143 -4.23 -18.57 -27.74
N GLY A 144 -4.72 -18.65 -26.50
CA GLY A 144 -5.93 -19.41 -26.19
C GLY A 144 -5.80 -20.89 -26.60
N ASN A 145 -6.72 -21.36 -27.45
CA ASN A 145 -6.75 -22.74 -27.95
C ASN A 145 -6.16 -22.89 -29.37
N SER A 146 -5.65 -21.81 -29.98
CA SER A 146 -5.09 -21.82 -31.33
C SER A 146 -3.63 -21.34 -31.34
N ARG A 147 -2.99 -21.40 -32.51
CA ARG A 147 -1.69 -20.78 -32.76
C ARG A 147 -1.88 -19.56 -33.63
N LEU A 148 -1.13 -18.51 -33.35
CA LEU A 148 -1.14 -17.28 -34.13
C LEU A 148 -0.62 -17.57 -35.54
N SER A 149 -1.38 -17.16 -36.56
CA SER A 149 -1.04 -17.34 -37.97
C SER A 149 -0.84 -16.01 -38.66
N LEU A 150 0.38 -15.76 -39.13
CA LEU A 150 0.72 -14.52 -39.82
C LEU A 150 -0.06 -14.34 -41.13
N ASP A 151 -0.41 -15.44 -41.82
CA ASP A 151 -1.23 -15.38 -43.04
C ASP A 151 -2.67 -14.93 -42.74
N GLN A 152 -3.24 -15.42 -41.62
CA GLN A 152 -4.55 -14.95 -41.16
C GLN A 152 -4.48 -13.48 -40.73
N LEU A 153 -3.41 -13.09 -40.05
CA LEU A 153 -3.20 -11.69 -39.68
C LEU A 153 -3.07 -10.81 -40.91
N ARG A 154 -2.36 -11.24 -41.95
CA ARG A 154 -2.18 -10.46 -43.19
C ARG A 154 -3.50 -10.21 -43.92
N GLN A 155 -4.44 -11.15 -43.86
CA GLN A 155 -5.78 -10.97 -44.44
C GLN A 155 -6.64 -10.01 -43.61
N HIS A 156 -6.47 -10.02 -42.29
CA HIS A 156 -7.26 -9.19 -41.37
C HIS A 156 -6.71 -7.76 -41.23
N ASP A 157 -5.41 -7.63 -40.97
CA ASP A 157 -4.69 -6.38 -40.77
C ASP A 157 -3.30 -6.45 -41.44
N PRO A 158 -3.18 -6.00 -42.71
CA PRO A 158 -1.93 -6.02 -43.46
C PRO A 158 -0.82 -5.16 -42.83
N VAL A 159 -1.17 -4.08 -42.12
CA VAL A 159 -0.19 -3.18 -41.48
C VAL A 159 0.42 -3.86 -40.27
N TYR A 160 -0.41 -4.55 -39.49
CA TYR A 160 0.04 -5.37 -38.38
C TYR A 160 0.96 -6.49 -38.86
N ALA A 161 0.54 -7.24 -39.89
CA ALA A 161 1.37 -8.30 -40.47
C ALA A 161 2.72 -7.76 -40.98
N ALA A 162 2.73 -6.64 -41.70
CA ALA A 162 3.97 -6.01 -42.16
C ALA A 162 4.88 -5.58 -40.99
N SER A 163 4.31 -5.13 -39.88
CA SER A 163 5.05 -4.74 -38.67
C SER A 163 5.67 -5.94 -37.94
N VAL A 164 5.01 -7.11 -38.01
CA VAL A 164 5.56 -8.37 -37.51
C VAL A 164 6.75 -8.83 -38.37
N GLU A 165 6.64 -8.72 -39.69
CA GLU A 165 7.66 -9.18 -40.65
C GLU A 165 8.88 -8.27 -40.75
N LYS A 166 8.67 -6.96 -40.77
CA LYS A 166 9.72 -5.96 -41.03
C LYS A 166 10.22 -5.32 -39.73
N GLY A 167 9.46 -5.43 -38.65
CA GLY A 167 9.70 -4.69 -37.43
C GLY A 167 9.08 -3.29 -37.46
N VAL A 168 9.21 -2.61 -36.32
CA VAL A 168 8.73 -1.24 -36.13
C VAL A 168 9.91 -0.29 -35.90
N GLU A 169 9.64 1.00 -35.93
CA GLU A 169 10.62 2.05 -35.68
C GLU A 169 10.94 2.15 -34.19
N TRP A 170 12.23 2.19 -33.85
CA TRP A 170 12.74 2.31 -32.49
C TRP A 170 13.72 3.46 -32.37
N ASP A 171 13.60 4.18 -31.26
CA ASP A 171 14.65 5.05 -30.75
C ASP A 171 15.62 4.20 -29.90
N VAL A 172 16.83 3.97 -30.39
CA VAL A 172 17.85 3.13 -29.77
C VAL A 172 18.94 3.98 -29.12
N VAL A 173 19.20 3.74 -27.85
CA VAL A 173 20.24 4.40 -27.06
C VAL A 173 21.47 3.51 -26.97
N SER A 174 22.66 4.10 -27.14
CA SER A 174 23.92 3.37 -27.12
C SER A 174 24.23 2.76 -25.75
N ALA A 175 24.84 1.58 -25.73
CA ALA A 175 25.26 0.91 -24.51
C ALA A 175 26.24 1.75 -23.66
N ASP A 176 27.04 2.60 -24.31
CA ASP A 176 27.96 3.54 -23.66
C ASP A 176 27.24 4.45 -22.65
N ILE A 177 26.00 4.85 -22.95
CA ILE A 177 25.18 5.69 -22.06
C ILE A 177 24.75 4.92 -20.82
N VAL A 178 24.30 3.68 -20.99
CA VAL A 178 23.85 2.85 -19.85
C VAL A 178 25.04 2.50 -18.95
N SER A 179 26.20 2.23 -19.53
CA SER A 179 27.44 1.97 -18.80
C SER A 179 27.92 3.21 -18.01
N CYS A 180 27.90 4.40 -18.63
CA CYS A 180 28.32 5.63 -17.97
C CYS A 180 27.27 6.20 -16.99
N PHE A 181 25.98 5.94 -17.24
CA PHE A 181 24.84 6.49 -16.49
C PHE A 181 23.78 5.40 -16.22
N PRO A 182 24.01 4.47 -15.28
CA PRO A 182 23.08 3.37 -15.02
C PRO A 182 21.66 3.81 -14.62
N SER A 183 21.52 5.01 -14.03
CA SER A 183 20.22 5.58 -13.65
C SER A 183 19.34 6.00 -14.84
N PHE A 184 19.91 6.13 -16.04
CA PHE A 184 19.19 6.54 -17.25
C PHE A 184 17.99 5.64 -17.54
N VAL A 185 18.15 4.32 -17.44
CA VAL A 185 17.09 3.35 -17.77
C VAL A 185 15.88 3.55 -16.88
N GLY A 186 16.09 3.67 -15.56
CA GLY A 186 15.00 3.90 -14.60
C GLY A 186 14.32 5.26 -14.78
N LEU A 187 15.09 6.31 -15.10
CA LEU A 187 14.55 7.65 -15.39
C LEU A 187 13.73 7.67 -16.68
N ALA A 188 14.22 7.03 -17.75
CA ALA A 188 13.52 6.92 -19.02
C ALA A 188 12.20 6.17 -18.88
N GLN A 189 12.19 5.05 -18.16
CA GLN A 189 10.97 4.30 -17.87
C GLN A 189 9.97 5.13 -17.05
N SER A 190 10.45 5.80 -16.00
CA SER A 190 9.61 6.67 -15.16
C SER A 190 8.95 7.78 -15.98
N ALA A 191 9.70 8.38 -16.92
CA ALA A 191 9.18 9.40 -17.82
C ALA A 191 8.12 8.84 -18.76
N GLN A 192 8.36 7.69 -19.41
CA GLN A 192 7.37 7.09 -20.32
C GLN A 192 6.09 6.68 -19.61
N ASN A 193 6.20 6.12 -18.39
CA ASN A 193 5.04 5.83 -17.56
C ASN A 193 4.25 7.12 -17.24
N SER A 194 4.94 8.23 -16.99
CA SER A 194 4.29 9.53 -16.74
C SER A 194 3.58 10.07 -17.99
N ILE A 195 4.11 9.89 -19.20
CA ILE A 195 3.45 10.26 -20.47
C ILE A 195 2.18 9.42 -20.68
N SER A 196 2.29 8.10 -20.48
CA SER A 196 1.13 7.21 -20.54
C SER A 196 0.06 7.59 -19.51
N GLN A 197 0.45 8.12 -18.33
CA GLN A 197 -0.46 8.59 -17.28
C GLN A 197 -1.14 9.94 -17.60
N VAL A 198 -0.49 10.83 -18.36
CA VAL A 198 -1.12 12.06 -18.87
C VAL A 198 -2.18 11.71 -19.93
N ASN A 199 -1.94 10.67 -20.74
CA ASN A 199 -2.85 10.24 -21.81
C ASN A 199 -3.93 9.23 -21.36
N LEU A 200 -3.73 8.54 -20.23
CA LEU A 200 -4.70 7.62 -19.61
C LEU A 200 -4.77 7.94 -18.11
N GLN A 201 -5.94 8.39 -17.63
CA GLN A 201 -6.15 8.64 -16.20
C GLN A 201 -5.86 7.37 -15.38
N GLU A 202 -4.73 7.38 -14.65
CA GLU A 202 -4.37 6.31 -13.73
C GLU A 202 -5.47 6.13 -12.68
N THR A 203 -5.95 4.91 -12.53
CA THR A 203 -7.06 4.60 -11.63
C THR A 203 -6.58 4.41 -10.20
N GLU A 204 -7.46 4.62 -9.21
CA GLU A 204 -7.13 4.37 -7.80
C GLU A 204 -6.69 2.90 -7.56
N LEU A 205 -7.16 1.97 -8.39
CA LEU A 205 -6.79 0.56 -8.32
C LEU A 205 -5.40 0.28 -8.91
N GLN A 206 -5.04 0.96 -10.01
CA GLN A 206 -3.67 0.94 -10.55
C GLN A 206 -2.67 1.55 -9.56
N LEU A 207 -3.04 2.69 -8.97
CA LEU A 207 -2.27 3.34 -7.91
C LEU A 207 -2.11 2.43 -6.69
N SER A 208 -3.15 1.65 -6.35
CA SER A 208 -3.09 0.68 -5.26
C SER A 208 -2.11 -0.47 -5.54
N LYS A 209 -2.05 -0.99 -6.77
CA LYS A 209 -1.05 -2.01 -7.15
C LYS A 209 0.35 -1.45 -7.09
N ARG A 210 0.54 -0.20 -7.53
CA ARG A 210 1.83 0.47 -7.46
C ARG A 210 2.31 0.63 -6.02
N ILE A 211 1.44 1.06 -5.11
CA ILE A 211 1.76 1.12 -3.69
C ILE A 211 2.10 -0.27 -3.14
N LYS A 212 1.30 -1.31 -3.45
CA LYS A 212 1.59 -2.70 -3.05
C LYS A 212 2.96 -3.18 -3.50
N ALA A 213 3.41 -2.81 -4.71
CA ALA A 213 4.72 -3.18 -5.24
C ALA A 213 5.90 -2.60 -4.43
N PHE A 214 5.71 -1.48 -3.74
CA PHE A 214 6.72 -0.89 -2.85
C PHE A 214 6.68 -1.44 -1.42
N VAL A 215 5.64 -2.20 -1.06
CA VAL A 215 5.57 -2.86 0.26
C VAL A 215 6.14 -4.27 0.14
N ARG A 216 7.13 -4.61 0.98
CA ARG A 216 7.77 -5.93 0.92
C ARG A 216 6.82 -7.06 1.33
N SER A 217 7.05 -8.25 0.81
CA SER A 217 6.26 -9.47 1.06
C SER A 217 6.32 -9.99 2.50
N ASP A 218 7.26 -9.51 3.32
CA ASP A 218 7.39 -9.81 4.74
C ASP A 218 6.59 -8.85 5.65
N GLY A 219 5.85 -7.90 5.05
CA GLY A 219 5.10 -6.88 5.79
C GLY A 219 5.95 -5.73 6.33
N THR A 220 7.26 -5.72 6.04
CA THR A 220 8.12 -4.55 6.30
C THR A 220 7.94 -3.53 5.18
N CYS A 221 7.77 -2.28 5.58
CA CYS A 221 7.52 -1.17 4.69
C CYS A 221 8.47 -0.04 5.09
N ASP A 222 9.13 0.57 4.11
CA ASP A 222 9.71 1.89 4.32
C ASP A 222 8.56 2.84 4.67
N LYS A 223 8.75 3.81 5.57
CA LYS A 223 7.64 4.59 6.11
C LYS A 223 6.91 5.34 4.99
N TYR A 224 5.71 5.84 5.26
CA TYR A 224 4.97 6.65 4.27
C TYR A 224 5.86 7.76 3.68
N GLU A 225 6.72 8.37 4.50
CA GLU A 225 7.66 9.40 4.07
C GLU A 225 8.70 8.92 3.03
N ASP A 226 8.99 7.62 2.99
CA ASP A 226 9.99 7.03 2.10
C ASP A 226 9.37 6.64 0.74
N ILE A 227 8.11 6.16 0.75
CA ILE A 227 7.39 5.71 -0.46
C ILE A 227 6.64 6.85 -1.16
N ALA A 228 6.11 7.82 -0.40
CA ALA A 228 5.33 8.93 -0.96
C ALA A 228 6.08 9.74 -2.03
N PRO A 229 7.38 10.09 -1.88
CA PRO A 229 8.13 10.79 -2.92
C PRO A 229 8.24 9.99 -4.23
N MET A 230 8.27 8.65 -4.16
CA MET A 230 8.35 7.78 -5.34
C MET A 230 6.99 7.70 -6.07
N ILE A 231 5.90 7.54 -5.31
CA ILE A 231 4.54 7.46 -5.85
C ILE A 231 4.09 8.81 -6.43
N LEU A 232 4.36 9.91 -5.71
CA LEU A 232 3.91 11.25 -6.08
C LEU A 232 4.75 11.85 -7.22
N ARG A 233 5.93 11.28 -7.53
CA ARG A 233 6.76 11.70 -8.67
C ARG A 233 5.99 11.64 -9.99
N SER A 234 5.08 10.68 -10.12
CA SER A 234 4.28 10.46 -11.32
C SER A 234 3.03 11.35 -11.39
N GLN A 235 2.81 12.23 -10.40
CA GLN A 235 1.63 13.10 -10.29
C GLN A 235 0.29 12.37 -10.49
N PRO A 236 -0.08 11.43 -9.60
CA PRO A 236 -1.35 10.72 -9.73
C PRO A 236 -2.54 11.71 -9.70
N PRO A 237 -3.67 11.44 -10.39
CA PRO A 237 -4.77 12.39 -10.57
C PRO A 237 -5.39 12.93 -9.27
N ASN A 238 -5.29 12.17 -8.19
CA ASN A 238 -5.74 12.59 -6.85
C ASN A 238 -4.66 12.29 -5.81
N PRO A 239 -3.62 13.14 -5.67
CA PRO A 239 -2.51 12.86 -4.76
C PRO A 239 -2.96 12.79 -3.30
N GLY A 240 -4.10 13.42 -2.96
CA GLY A 240 -4.71 13.35 -1.63
C GLY A 240 -5.24 11.98 -1.24
N VAL A 241 -5.50 11.07 -2.19
CA VAL A 241 -6.00 9.71 -1.90
C VAL A 241 -4.86 8.74 -1.52
N VAL A 242 -3.62 9.03 -1.92
CA VAL A 242 -2.45 8.14 -1.74
C VAL A 242 -2.25 7.67 -0.29
N PRO A 243 -2.33 8.52 0.76
CA PRO A 243 -2.19 8.06 2.14
C PRO A 243 -3.26 7.03 2.55
N HIS A 244 -4.47 7.16 2.02
CA HIS A 244 -5.61 6.32 2.37
C HIS A 244 -5.55 4.97 1.65
N LEU A 245 -5.11 4.98 0.37
CA LEU A 245 -4.78 3.75 -0.35
C LEU A 245 -3.66 2.98 0.36
N MET A 246 -2.59 3.67 0.77
CA MET A 246 -1.47 3.04 1.47
C MET A 246 -1.90 2.45 2.81
N LYS A 247 -2.74 3.14 3.58
CA LYS A 247 -3.33 2.62 4.82
C LYS A 247 -4.16 1.35 4.57
N PHE A 248 -4.98 1.32 3.52
CA PHE A 248 -5.75 0.15 3.16
C PHE A 248 -4.85 -1.03 2.78
N ILE A 249 -3.85 -0.79 1.94
CA ILE A 249 -2.94 -1.82 1.44
C ILE A 249 -2.12 -2.42 2.58
N MET A 250 -1.51 -1.58 3.41
CA MET A 250 -0.72 -2.00 4.57
C MET A 250 -1.50 -2.88 5.55
N ARG A 251 -2.81 -2.65 5.68
CA ARG A 251 -3.67 -3.38 6.63
C ARG A 251 -4.30 -4.61 6.00
N PHE A 252 -4.78 -4.51 4.76
CA PHE A 252 -5.71 -5.47 4.17
C PHE A 252 -5.38 -5.86 2.72
N GLY A 253 -4.32 -5.29 2.13
CA GLY A 253 -3.91 -5.51 0.74
C GLY A 253 -2.53 -6.18 0.56
N CYS A 254 -1.73 -6.30 1.62
CA CYS A 254 -0.36 -6.86 1.56
C CYS A 254 -0.27 -8.39 1.56
N SER A 255 -1.28 -9.11 2.07
CA SER A 255 -1.24 -10.58 2.13
C SER A 255 -1.67 -11.20 0.80
N GLY A 256 -0.73 -11.87 0.11
CA GLY A 256 -1.02 -12.68 -1.08
C GLY A 256 -1.36 -11.89 -2.35
N ASP A 257 -2.14 -12.50 -3.25
CA ASP A 257 -2.51 -11.99 -4.58
C ASP A 257 -3.85 -11.22 -4.58
N MET A 258 -4.49 -11.00 -3.43
CA MET A 258 -5.87 -10.49 -3.34
C MET A 258 -6.14 -9.18 -4.10
N MET A 259 -5.24 -8.21 -4.03
CA MET A 259 -5.37 -6.96 -4.80
C MET A 259 -5.22 -7.17 -6.32
N ASP A 260 -4.39 -8.14 -6.73
CA ASP A 260 -4.20 -8.50 -8.14
C ASP A 260 -5.45 -9.20 -8.68
N LEU A 261 -6.04 -10.07 -7.85
CA LEU A 261 -7.32 -10.72 -8.14
C LEU A 261 -8.46 -9.70 -8.26
N THR A 262 -8.53 -8.71 -7.35
CA THR A 262 -9.53 -7.64 -7.41
C THR A 262 -9.36 -6.77 -8.66
N GLU A 263 -8.13 -6.40 -9.01
CA GLU A 263 -7.89 -5.61 -10.22
C GLU A 263 -8.19 -6.38 -11.50
N SER A 264 -7.78 -7.64 -11.60
CA SER A 264 -8.10 -8.46 -12.77
C SER A 264 -9.61 -8.67 -12.94
N PHE A 265 -10.39 -8.73 -11.86
CA PHE A 265 -11.85 -8.81 -11.97
C PHE A 265 -12.46 -7.48 -12.42
N VAL A 266 -12.07 -6.37 -11.78
CA VAL A 266 -12.61 -5.03 -12.07
C VAL A 266 -12.23 -4.55 -13.48
N ARG A 267 -11.03 -4.88 -13.97
CA ARG A 267 -10.60 -4.54 -15.33
C ARG A 267 -11.52 -5.15 -16.41
N THR A 268 -12.02 -6.35 -16.17
CA THR A 268 -12.91 -7.06 -17.11
C THR A 268 -14.36 -6.62 -16.99
N ASN A 269 -14.80 -6.29 -15.76
CA ASN A 269 -16.21 -6.19 -15.43
C ASN A 269 -16.67 -4.82 -14.93
N GLY A 270 -15.75 -3.86 -14.80
CA GLY A 270 -16.00 -2.62 -14.08
C GLY A 270 -15.60 -1.35 -14.80
N CYS A 271 -15.89 -0.24 -14.14
CA CYS A 271 -15.56 1.10 -14.60
C CYS A 271 -14.19 1.46 -14.03
N SER A 272 -13.12 1.02 -14.70
CA SER A 272 -11.74 1.19 -14.19
C SER A 272 -11.41 2.64 -13.85
N GLY A 273 -11.89 3.64 -14.61
CA GLY A 273 -11.69 5.07 -14.34
C GLY A 273 -12.44 5.65 -13.14
N ARG A 274 -13.19 4.86 -12.37
CA ARG A 274 -14.00 5.34 -11.25
C ARG A 274 -13.16 5.59 -10.00
N SER A 275 -13.27 6.81 -9.46
CA SER A 275 -12.72 7.18 -8.16
C SER A 275 -13.75 6.91 -7.04
N LEU A 276 -13.31 6.25 -5.97
CA LEU A 276 -14.10 6.02 -4.75
C LEU A 276 -13.99 7.19 -3.77
N GLY A 277 -12.83 7.87 -3.76
CA GLY A 277 -12.58 9.01 -2.88
C GLY A 277 -12.19 8.62 -1.45
N ILE A 278 -11.66 9.61 -0.73
CA ILE A 278 -10.98 9.46 0.57
C ILE A 278 -11.83 8.74 1.61
N GLU A 279 -13.11 9.13 1.76
CA GLU A 279 -13.98 8.64 2.83
C GLU A 279 -14.26 7.13 2.74
N LEU A 280 -14.41 6.62 1.51
CA LEU A 280 -14.65 5.18 1.29
C LEU A 280 -13.39 4.37 1.56
N TRP A 281 -12.21 4.86 1.13
CA TRP A 281 -10.93 4.22 1.44
C TRP A 281 -10.62 4.20 2.94
N ASP A 282 -10.92 5.28 3.64
CA ASP A 282 -10.78 5.31 5.10
C ASP A 282 -11.73 4.34 5.79
N CYS A 283 -12.98 4.24 5.33
CA CYS A 283 -13.95 3.29 5.86
C CYS A 283 -13.51 1.83 5.61
N LEU A 284 -13.03 1.52 4.39
CA LEU A 284 -12.41 0.23 4.05
C LEU A 284 -11.16 -0.07 4.90
N SER A 285 -10.55 0.93 5.52
CA SER A 285 -9.35 0.78 6.36
C SER A 285 -9.65 0.73 7.88
N MET A 286 -10.92 0.84 8.28
CA MET A 286 -11.33 0.82 9.69
C MET A 286 -11.17 -0.57 10.32
N GLU A 287 -10.72 -0.63 11.57
CA GLU A 287 -10.68 -1.87 12.36
C GLU A 287 -12.06 -2.32 12.82
N VAL A 288 -12.30 -3.63 12.75
CA VAL A 288 -13.53 -4.25 13.24
C VAL A 288 -13.35 -4.59 14.71
N LYS A 289 -14.17 -3.99 15.58
CA LYS A 289 -14.15 -4.19 17.04
C LYS A 289 -15.18 -5.24 17.47
N HIS A 290 -15.08 -6.45 16.91
CA HIS A 290 -15.90 -7.61 17.31
C HIS A 290 -15.10 -8.58 18.18
N ARG A 291 -15.81 -9.41 18.96
CA ARG A 291 -15.22 -10.30 19.98
C ARG A 291 -14.23 -11.31 19.40
N ASP A 292 -14.42 -11.68 18.14
CA ASP A 292 -13.64 -12.71 17.45
C ASP A 292 -12.34 -12.18 16.81
N GLN A 293 -12.04 -10.88 16.94
CA GLN A 293 -10.88 -10.19 16.35
C GLN A 293 -10.75 -10.28 14.81
N GLU A 294 -11.67 -10.93 14.12
CA GLU A 294 -11.73 -11.04 12.65
C GLU A 294 -11.84 -9.67 11.97
N GLN A 295 -11.00 -9.44 10.95
CA GLN A 295 -10.90 -8.15 10.24
C GLN A 295 -11.64 -8.11 8.90
N LEU A 296 -12.36 -9.18 8.53
CA LEU A 296 -13.25 -9.28 7.36
C LEU A 296 -12.53 -8.98 6.04
N MET A 297 -11.39 -9.65 5.81
CA MET A 297 -10.49 -9.34 4.68
C MET A 297 -11.14 -9.62 3.32
N LEU A 298 -11.80 -10.77 3.16
CA LEU A 298 -12.43 -11.16 1.90
C LEU A 298 -13.67 -10.30 1.62
N TRP A 299 -14.40 -9.94 2.67
CA TRP A 299 -15.56 -9.05 2.57
C TRP A 299 -15.18 -7.64 2.06
N ARG A 300 -14.05 -7.08 2.52
CA ARG A 300 -13.55 -5.79 2.04
C ARG A 300 -13.24 -5.82 0.54
N GLN A 301 -12.61 -6.91 0.08
CA GLN A 301 -12.30 -7.10 -1.34
C GLN A 301 -13.58 -7.26 -2.17
N ALA A 302 -14.57 -7.99 -1.67
CA ALA A 302 -15.88 -8.10 -2.31
C ALA A 302 -16.59 -6.75 -2.42
N CYS A 303 -16.62 -5.96 -1.33
CA CYS A 303 -17.18 -4.61 -1.35
C CYS A 303 -16.47 -3.69 -2.34
N LEU A 304 -15.13 -3.78 -2.41
CA LEU A 304 -14.32 -3.01 -3.36
C LEU A 304 -14.69 -3.36 -4.81
N LYS A 305 -14.82 -4.65 -5.15
CA LYS A 305 -15.31 -5.10 -6.47
C LYS A 305 -16.70 -4.54 -6.76
N THR A 306 -17.65 -4.68 -5.84
CA THR A 306 -19.03 -4.17 -6.01
C THR A 306 -19.06 -2.67 -6.29
N MET A 307 -18.23 -1.86 -5.61
CA MET A 307 -18.18 -0.41 -5.82
C MET A 307 -17.58 -0.01 -7.16
N LEU A 308 -16.71 -0.84 -7.74
CA LEU A 308 -15.99 -0.56 -8.99
C LEU A 308 -16.63 -1.23 -10.22
N CYS A 309 -17.48 -2.23 -10.05
CA CYS A 309 -18.10 -3.00 -11.14
C CYS A 309 -19.45 -2.49 -11.66
N HIS A 310 -19.92 -1.33 -11.20
CA HIS A 310 -21.18 -0.74 -11.68
C HIS A 310 -20.98 0.74 -12.03
N GLN A 311 -21.79 1.30 -12.93
CA GLN A 311 -21.78 2.75 -13.20
C GLN A 311 -22.42 3.54 -12.05
N GLU A 312 -23.42 2.95 -11.37
CA GLU A 312 -24.06 3.58 -10.22
C GLU A 312 -23.26 3.44 -8.91
N LYS A 313 -23.39 4.41 -8.01
CA LYS A 313 -22.97 4.29 -6.59
C LYS A 313 -23.90 3.37 -5.82
N LEU A 314 -23.76 2.06 -6.07
CA LEU A 314 -24.61 1.03 -5.46
C LEU A 314 -24.38 0.89 -3.95
N LEU A 315 -23.14 1.05 -3.49
CA LEU A 315 -22.81 1.13 -2.07
C LEU A 315 -22.47 2.57 -1.67
N SER A 316 -23.09 3.04 -0.60
CA SER A 316 -22.77 4.30 0.06
C SER A 316 -21.76 4.09 1.20
N LEU A 317 -21.19 5.20 1.70
CA LEU A 317 -20.33 5.19 2.89
C LEU A 317 -21.06 4.57 4.10
N SER A 318 -22.34 4.86 4.27
CA SER A 318 -23.15 4.31 5.36
C SER A 318 -23.36 2.80 5.23
N ASP A 319 -23.50 2.29 4.01
CA ASP A 319 -23.64 0.84 3.78
C ASP A 319 -22.37 0.11 4.15
N LEU A 320 -21.23 0.63 3.69
CA LEU A 320 -19.94 0.06 3.98
C LEU A 320 -19.64 0.10 5.49
N ARG A 321 -19.87 1.24 6.14
CA ARG A 321 -19.69 1.38 7.59
C ARG A 321 -20.58 0.41 8.36
N LYS A 322 -21.86 0.31 7.99
CA LYS A 322 -22.80 -0.65 8.60
C LYS A 322 -22.32 -2.09 8.45
N SER A 323 -21.79 -2.46 7.29
CA SER A 323 -21.27 -3.81 7.05
C SER A 323 -20.10 -4.20 7.96
N LEU A 324 -19.31 -3.22 8.41
CA LEU A 324 -18.12 -3.44 9.24
C LEU A 324 -18.39 -3.33 10.75
N THR A 325 -19.52 -2.74 11.16
CA THR A 325 -19.82 -2.49 12.58
C THR A 325 -21.07 -3.21 13.09
N SER A 326 -21.93 -3.70 12.19
CA SER A 326 -23.20 -4.33 12.57
C SER A 326 -23.01 -5.77 13.03
N LYS A 327 -23.42 -6.06 14.28
CA LYS A 327 -23.46 -7.42 14.83
C LYS A 327 -24.37 -8.35 14.01
N ASP A 328 -25.49 -7.85 13.53
CA ASP A 328 -26.48 -8.64 12.78
C ASP A 328 -25.97 -9.05 11.39
N LEU A 329 -25.12 -8.22 10.79
CA LEU A 329 -24.50 -8.52 9.49
C LEU A 329 -23.26 -9.39 9.64
N PHE A 330 -22.55 -9.29 10.77
CA PHE A 330 -21.30 -10.01 11.02
C PHE A 330 -21.43 -11.52 10.78
N THR A 331 -22.47 -12.18 11.33
CA THR A 331 -22.71 -13.62 11.13
C THR A 331 -22.92 -13.97 9.65
N LYS A 332 -23.64 -13.12 8.90
CA LYS A 332 -23.88 -13.33 7.46
C LYS A 332 -22.61 -13.14 6.65
N ILE A 333 -21.77 -12.17 7.02
CA ILE A 333 -20.49 -11.90 6.37
C ILE A 333 -19.48 -13.03 6.65
N MET A 334 -19.41 -13.54 7.88
CA MET A 334 -18.56 -14.71 8.21
C MET A 334 -19.00 -15.96 7.44
N LYS A 335 -20.32 -16.16 7.27
CA LYS A 335 -20.84 -17.22 6.40
C LYS A 335 -20.38 -17.03 4.95
N PHE A 336 -20.38 -15.80 4.44
CA PHE A 336 -19.83 -15.47 3.13
C PHE A 336 -18.33 -15.79 3.05
N GLU A 337 -17.49 -15.37 4.00
CA GLU A 337 -16.04 -15.62 3.94
C GLU A 337 -15.72 -17.12 3.98
N SER A 338 -16.39 -17.88 4.85
CA SER A 338 -16.29 -19.34 4.88
C SER A 338 -16.73 -19.99 3.57
N MET A 339 -17.82 -19.50 2.97
CA MET A 339 -18.33 -20.01 1.71
C MET A 339 -17.39 -19.71 0.55
N LEU A 340 -16.79 -18.51 0.51
CA LEU A 340 -15.81 -18.16 -0.52
C LEU A 340 -14.56 -19.06 -0.46
N VAL A 341 -14.10 -19.42 0.75
CA VAL A 341 -12.99 -20.39 0.90
C VAL A 341 -13.37 -21.77 0.35
N LYS A 342 -14.58 -22.25 0.66
CA LYS A 342 -15.10 -23.52 0.11
C LYS A 342 -15.28 -23.45 -1.41
N LEU A 343 -15.73 -22.32 -1.92
CA LEU A 343 -15.93 -22.08 -3.34
C LEU A 343 -14.60 -22.06 -4.10
N LYS A 344 -13.55 -21.43 -3.54
CA LYS A 344 -12.18 -21.48 -4.06
C LYS A 344 -11.63 -22.91 -4.11
N ALA A 345 -11.82 -23.68 -3.04
CA ALA A 345 -11.41 -25.09 -3.00
C ALA A 345 -12.18 -25.96 -4.01
N HIS A 346 -13.46 -25.66 -4.24
CA HIS A 346 -14.26 -26.33 -5.28
C HIS A 346 -13.83 -25.94 -6.68
N GLY A 347 -13.60 -24.65 -6.93
CA GLY A 347 -13.10 -24.11 -8.20
C GLY A 347 -11.75 -24.72 -8.60
N ALA A 348 -10.88 -25.03 -7.63
CA ALA A 348 -9.61 -25.71 -7.87
C ALA A 348 -9.76 -27.10 -8.52
N LYS A 349 -10.90 -27.78 -8.34
CA LYS A 349 -11.18 -29.11 -8.91
C LYS A 349 -11.47 -29.06 -10.42
N PHE A 350 -11.85 -27.91 -10.96
CA PHE A 350 -11.97 -27.69 -12.40
C PHE A 350 -10.58 -27.54 -13.01
N THR A 351 -9.90 -28.65 -13.29
CA THR A 351 -8.48 -28.67 -13.68
C THR A 351 -8.21 -28.08 -15.06
N ASP A 352 -9.22 -28.03 -15.92
CA ASP A 352 -9.18 -27.51 -17.28
C ASP A 352 -9.49 -26.01 -17.38
N LEU A 353 -10.08 -25.42 -16.33
CA LEU A 353 -10.29 -23.98 -16.26
C LEU A 353 -9.01 -23.24 -15.86
N THR A 354 -8.74 -22.14 -16.55
CA THR A 354 -7.65 -21.22 -16.23
C THR A 354 -7.88 -20.54 -14.87
N SER A 355 -6.79 -20.09 -14.24
CA SER A 355 -6.85 -19.29 -13.00
C SER A 355 -7.72 -18.04 -13.17
N TYR A 356 -7.66 -17.41 -14.35
CA TYR A 356 -8.48 -16.27 -14.71
C TYR A 356 -9.98 -16.63 -14.74
N GLN A 357 -10.39 -17.71 -15.41
CA GLN A 357 -11.80 -18.12 -15.46
C GLN A 357 -12.35 -18.46 -14.06
N LYS A 358 -11.53 -19.11 -13.23
CA LYS A 358 -11.87 -19.36 -11.82
C LYS A 358 -12.08 -18.06 -11.06
N LEU A 359 -11.13 -17.12 -11.21
CA LEU A 359 -11.22 -15.79 -10.62
C LEU A 359 -12.47 -15.02 -11.05
N GLN A 360 -12.83 -15.05 -12.34
CA GLN A 360 -14.05 -14.40 -12.83
C GLN A 360 -15.29 -14.93 -12.11
N GLY A 361 -15.42 -16.25 -11.97
CA GLY A 361 -16.52 -16.85 -11.19
C GLY A 361 -16.53 -16.41 -9.73
N HIS A 362 -15.37 -16.42 -9.05
CA HIS A 362 -15.28 -15.92 -7.67
C HIS A 362 -15.77 -14.49 -7.53
N GLY A 363 -15.36 -13.60 -8.44
CA GLY A 363 -15.77 -12.19 -8.42
C GLY A 363 -17.27 -12.00 -8.64
N VAL A 364 -17.91 -12.82 -9.49
CA VAL A 364 -19.37 -12.82 -9.64
C VAL A 364 -20.05 -13.20 -8.32
N PHE A 365 -19.58 -14.25 -7.65
CA PHE A 365 -20.09 -14.65 -6.34
C PHE A 365 -19.93 -13.53 -5.30
N GLU A 366 -18.74 -12.91 -5.23
CA GLU A 366 -18.44 -11.81 -4.31
C GLU A 366 -19.39 -10.62 -4.50
N VAL A 367 -19.60 -10.18 -5.74
CA VAL A 367 -20.52 -9.06 -6.04
C VAL A 367 -21.95 -9.40 -5.66
N LYS A 368 -22.45 -10.59 -6.03
CA LYS A 368 -23.80 -11.05 -5.69
C LYS A 368 -24.02 -11.17 -4.18
N ALA A 369 -23.04 -11.72 -3.47
CA ALA A 369 -23.09 -11.87 -2.02
C ALA A 369 -23.18 -10.51 -1.31
N VAL A 370 -22.41 -9.50 -1.76
CA VAL A 370 -22.47 -8.15 -1.20
C VAL A 370 -23.84 -7.53 -1.40
N VAL A 371 -24.39 -7.63 -2.62
CA VAL A 371 -25.72 -7.11 -2.96
C VAL A 371 -26.81 -7.78 -2.12
N LEU A 372 -26.73 -9.11 -1.96
CA LEU A 372 -27.65 -9.90 -1.14
C LEU A 372 -27.59 -9.50 0.34
N ILE A 373 -26.39 -9.53 0.94
CA ILE A 373 -26.21 -9.27 2.38
C ILE A 373 -26.59 -7.84 2.75
N LEU A 374 -26.29 -6.87 1.87
CA LEU A 374 -26.61 -5.45 2.09
C LEU A 374 -28.00 -5.06 1.58
N GLY A 375 -28.75 -5.99 0.98
CA GLY A 375 -30.10 -5.74 0.48
C GLY A 375 -30.16 -4.70 -0.64
N LYS A 376 -29.13 -4.65 -1.49
CA LYS A 376 -29.03 -3.68 -2.60
C LYS A 376 -29.71 -4.21 -3.86
N LYS A 377 -30.16 -3.28 -4.69
CA LYS A 377 -30.73 -3.56 -6.01
C LYS A 377 -30.22 -2.48 -6.97
N PRO A 378 -29.57 -2.83 -8.08
CA PRO A 378 -29.24 -1.85 -9.11
C PRO A 378 -30.53 -1.31 -9.74
N LYS A 379 -30.51 -0.07 -10.24
CA LYS A 379 -31.69 0.48 -10.92
C LYS A 379 -31.89 -0.16 -12.30
N GLU A 380 -30.79 -0.42 -12.99
CA GLU A 380 -30.76 -1.07 -14.29
C GLU A 380 -30.34 -2.54 -14.17
N PRO A 381 -30.89 -3.46 -14.99
CA PRO A 381 -30.47 -4.85 -15.00
C PRO A 381 -29.00 -4.99 -15.44
N HIS A 382 -28.17 -5.62 -14.60
CA HIS A 382 -26.78 -5.89 -14.92
C HIS A 382 -26.44 -7.34 -14.56
N ALA A 383 -25.80 -8.08 -15.46
CA ALA A 383 -25.56 -9.53 -15.32
C ALA A 383 -24.88 -9.91 -13.99
N LEU A 384 -23.88 -9.13 -13.56
CA LEU A 384 -23.16 -9.32 -12.28
C LEU A 384 -24.02 -9.06 -11.04
N PHE A 385 -25.10 -8.28 -11.16
CA PHE A 385 -25.95 -7.84 -10.07
C PHE A 385 -27.34 -8.52 -10.12
N LEU A 386 -27.50 -9.54 -10.98
CA LEU A 386 -28.68 -10.39 -11.00
C LEU A 386 -28.88 -11.01 -9.62
N LYS A 387 -30.12 -10.92 -9.13
CA LYS A 387 -30.50 -11.32 -7.77
C LYS A 387 -30.17 -12.79 -7.51
N ALA A 388 -29.42 -13.05 -6.44
CA ALA A 388 -29.38 -14.35 -5.80
C ALA A 388 -30.34 -14.36 -4.60
N GLU A 389 -30.99 -15.47 -4.33
CA GLU A 389 -31.92 -15.59 -3.20
C GLU A 389 -31.20 -15.89 -1.89
N THR A 390 -30.12 -16.68 -1.98
CA THR A 390 -29.29 -17.10 -0.84
C THR A 390 -27.80 -17.05 -1.23
N LEU A 391 -26.91 -17.17 -0.24
CA LEU A 391 -25.48 -17.29 -0.52
C LEU A 391 -25.18 -18.61 -1.26
N GLU A 392 -25.89 -19.67 -0.91
CA GLU A 392 -25.78 -20.97 -1.55
C GLU A 392 -26.22 -20.92 -3.03
N ASP A 393 -27.29 -20.18 -3.34
CA ASP A 393 -27.72 -19.92 -4.72
C ASP A 393 -26.65 -19.12 -5.48
N ALA A 394 -26.07 -18.07 -4.88
CA ALA A 394 -24.95 -17.36 -5.50
C ALA A 394 -23.74 -18.27 -5.77
N ALA A 395 -23.41 -19.18 -4.86
CA ALA A 395 -22.33 -20.16 -5.03
C ALA A 395 -22.66 -21.19 -6.10
N PHE A 396 -23.92 -21.62 -6.19
CA PHE A 396 -24.41 -22.50 -7.24
C PHE A 396 -24.29 -21.85 -8.62
N GLN A 397 -24.71 -20.60 -8.78
CA GLN A 397 -24.58 -19.86 -10.04
C GLN A 397 -23.10 -19.70 -10.45
N CYS A 398 -22.20 -19.48 -9.50
CA CYS A 398 -20.76 -19.49 -9.77
C CYS A 398 -20.27 -20.85 -10.27
N HIS A 399 -20.76 -21.94 -9.67
CA HIS A 399 -20.45 -23.28 -10.14
C HIS A 399 -20.99 -23.53 -11.55
N GLU A 400 -22.23 -23.14 -11.86
CA GLU A 400 -22.80 -23.29 -13.21
C GLU A 400 -22.01 -22.50 -14.26
N TYR A 401 -21.57 -21.30 -13.91
CA TYR A 401 -20.66 -20.52 -14.77
C TYR A 401 -19.38 -21.30 -15.10
N TRP A 402 -18.73 -21.91 -14.10
CA TRP A 402 -17.56 -22.75 -14.33
C TRP A 402 -17.90 -24.01 -15.12
N GLN A 403 -19.01 -24.66 -14.79
CA GLN A 403 -19.45 -25.88 -15.46
C GLN A 403 -19.75 -25.65 -16.94
N GLY A 404 -20.29 -24.49 -17.32
CA GLY A 404 -20.54 -24.12 -18.71
C GLY A 404 -19.27 -23.81 -19.51
N LEU A 405 -18.17 -23.45 -18.84
CA LEU A 405 -16.85 -23.22 -19.46
C LEU A 405 -15.97 -24.46 -19.47
N SER A 406 -16.27 -25.41 -18.59
CA SER A 406 -15.46 -26.60 -18.31
C SER A 406 -15.93 -27.79 -19.14
N LYS A 407 -14.96 -28.59 -19.60
CA LYS A 407 -15.17 -29.93 -20.17
C LYS A 407 -15.25 -30.99 -19.08
N VAL A 408 -14.77 -30.69 -17.87
CA VAL A 408 -14.91 -31.53 -16.69
C VAL A 408 -16.26 -31.29 -16.04
N THR A 409 -17.04 -32.35 -15.84
CA THR A 409 -18.32 -32.30 -15.12
C THR A 409 -18.11 -32.59 -13.65
N LEU A 410 -18.48 -31.63 -12.79
CA LEU A 410 -18.41 -31.79 -11.34
C LEU A 410 -19.79 -31.57 -10.74
N PRO A 411 -20.21 -32.37 -9.74
CA PRO A 411 -21.43 -32.08 -9.00
C PRO A 411 -21.25 -30.82 -8.15
N SER A 412 -22.28 -29.97 -8.11
CA SER A 412 -22.30 -28.80 -7.23
C SER A 412 -22.66 -29.20 -5.79
N PRO A 413 -21.84 -28.85 -4.79
CA PRO A 413 -22.21 -28.97 -3.38
C PRO A 413 -23.44 -28.13 -3.01
N TRP A 414 -23.80 -27.15 -3.84
CA TRP A 414 -24.90 -26.20 -3.60
C TRP A 414 -26.14 -26.46 -4.46
N ALA A 415 -26.22 -27.59 -5.17
CA ALA A 415 -27.37 -27.92 -6.05
C ALA A 415 -28.70 -28.06 -5.31
N GLN A 416 -28.68 -28.52 -4.06
CA GLN A 416 -29.89 -28.74 -3.25
C GLN A 416 -30.58 -27.44 -2.79
N SER A 417 -29.94 -26.28 -3.02
CA SER A 417 -30.46 -24.97 -2.59
C SER A 417 -31.60 -24.44 -3.48
N GLN A 418 -31.79 -25.03 -4.67
CA GLN A 418 -32.86 -24.62 -5.60
C GLN A 418 -34.26 -25.12 -5.19
N THR A 419 -34.37 -26.11 -4.31
CA THR A 419 -35.66 -26.72 -3.96
C THR A 419 -36.39 -26.08 -2.77
N MET A 420 -35.84 -25.02 -2.17
CA MET A 420 -36.49 -24.32 -1.05
C MET A 420 -36.51 -22.80 -1.24
N ALA A 421 -37.38 -22.32 -2.15
CA ALA A 421 -37.94 -20.97 -2.06
C ALA A 421 -38.97 -20.93 -0.90
N PRO A 422 -39.12 -19.81 -0.16
CA PRO A 422 -39.65 -19.83 1.19
C PRO A 422 -41.20 -19.87 1.22
N ALA A 423 -41.75 -20.93 1.81
CA ALA A 423 -43.04 -20.83 2.51
C ALA A 423 -42.78 -20.28 3.93
N GLY A 424 -43.66 -19.39 4.36
CA GLY A 424 -43.46 -18.54 5.54
C GLY A 424 -43.25 -19.25 6.87
N SER A 425 -42.65 -18.49 7.78
CA SER A 425 -42.75 -18.52 9.24
C SER A 425 -42.46 -19.81 10.02
N SER A 426 -41.51 -19.62 10.93
CA SER A 426 -41.54 -20.05 12.34
C SER A 426 -40.90 -21.37 12.77
N ALA A 427 -40.31 -21.24 13.96
CA ALA A 427 -40.02 -22.23 14.98
C ALA A 427 -38.80 -23.15 14.81
N ALA A 428 -37.94 -23.01 15.82
CA ALA A 428 -36.85 -23.90 16.18
C ALA A 428 -37.29 -25.36 16.38
N LYS A 429 -36.41 -26.30 16.04
CA LYS A 429 -36.20 -27.54 16.79
C LYS A 429 -34.86 -28.19 16.41
N ALA A 430 -34.20 -28.72 17.43
CA ALA A 430 -32.81 -29.15 17.44
C ALA A 430 -32.61 -30.65 17.10
N CYS A 431 -31.36 -30.94 16.68
CA CYS A 431 -30.60 -32.23 16.70
C CYS A 431 -31.05 -33.39 15.79
N PRO A 432 -30.14 -34.30 15.33
CA PRO A 432 -28.88 -34.72 15.99
C PRO A 432 -27.61 -34.70 15.11
N MET A 433 -26.47 -34.32 15.69
CA MET A 433 -25.15 -34.47 15.06
C MET A 433 -24.65 -35.92 15.16
N THR A 434 -24.49 -36.60 14.02
CA THR A 434 -23.75 -37.86 13.92
C THR A 434 -22.25 -37.60 13.97
N ARG A 435 -21.54 -38.35 14.83
CA ARG A 435 -20.09 -38.22 15.06
C ARG A 435 -19.29 -38.83 13.90
N GLN A 436 -18.37 -38.08 13.30
CA GLN A 436 -17.49 -38.55 12.22
C GLN A 436 -16.11 -38.97 12.75
N PHE A 437 -15.54 -40.05 12.20
CA PHE A 437 -14.19 -40.54 12.50
C PHE A 437 -13.29 -40.48 11.25
N ASP A 438 -11.98 -40.38 11.45
CA ASP A 438 -10.96 -40.42 10.43
C ASP A 438 -10.59 -41.86 10.02
N GLU A 439 -9.73 -41.95 9.00
CA GLU A 439 -9.33 -43.19 8.32
C GLU A 439 -8.51 -44.14 9.21
N SER A 440 -8.13 -43.72 10.42
CA SER A 440 -7.50 -44.56 11.45
C SER A 440 -8.50 -45.06 12.52
N GLY A 441 -9.78 -44.68 12.40
CA GLY A 441 -10.85 -45.02 13.33
C GLY A 441 -11.01 -44.03 14.50
N LYS A 442 -10.50 -42.80 14.41
CA LYS A 442 -10.54 -41.80 15.51
C LYS A 442 -11.40 -40.58 15.18
N LEU A 443 -12.17 -40.05 16.15
CA LEU A 443 -13.21 -39.03 15.88
C LEU A 443 -12.62 -37.71 15.36
N LYS A 444 -13.17 -37.16 14.26
CA LYS A 444 -12.69 -35.95 13.56
C LYS A 444 -13.18 -34.68 14.28
N GLY A 445 -12.23 -33.90 14.80
CA GLY A 445 -12.45 -32.68 15.57
C GLY A 445 -11.58 -32.67 16.82
N THR A 446 -10.27 -32.47 16.67
CA THR A 446 -9.32 -32.55 17.79
C THR A 446 -8.36 -31.37 17.76
N ALA A 447 -8.82 -30.19 18.19
CA ALA A 447 -8.00 -29.53 19.21
C ALA A 447 -8.15 -30.44 20.44
N LYS A 448 -7.07 -31.01 20.94
CA LYS A 448 -7.19 -31.89 22.10
C LYS A 448 -7.53 -31.02 23.31
N ILE A 449 -8.47 -31.44 24.14
CA ILE A 449 -8.76 -30.76 25.41
C ILE A 449 -7.45 -30.55 26.21
N GLU A 450 -6.55 -31.54 26.13
CA GLU A 450 -5.19 -31.57 26.68
C GLU A 450 -4.27 -30.41 26.25
N GLU A 451 -4.54 -29.74 25.12
CA GLU A 451 -3.77 -28.59 24.65
C GLU A 451 -4.11 -27.29 25.39
N LYS A 452 -5.31 -27.19 25.99
CA LYS A 452 -5.76 -26.02 26.77
C LYS A 452 -6.02 -26.31 28.25
N PHE A 453 -6.36 -27.54 28.61
CA PHE A 453 -6.79 -27.94 29.96
C PHE A 453 -6.18 -29.30 30.33
N GLN A 454 -5.95 -29.53 31.62
CA GLN A 454 -5.36 -30.74 32.19
C GLN A 454 -6.19 -31.29 33.35
N LEU A 455 -6.00 -32.56 33.69
CA LEU A 455 -6.63 -33.18 34.86
C LEU A 455 -6.21 -32.41 36.13
N GLY A 456 -7.18 -32.05 36.97
CA GLY A 456 -6.97 -31.22 38.15
C GLY A 456 -7.06 -29.71 37.90
N ASP A 457 -7.20 -29.25 36.65
CA ASP A 457 -7.44 -27.83 36.39
C ASP A 457 -8.78 -27.39 36.96
N ARG A 458 -8.80 -26.22 37.59
CA ARG A 458 -10.04 -25.54 37.99
C ARG A 458 -10.52 -24.65 36.85
N ILE A 459 -11.78 -24.79 36.46
CA ILE A 459 -12.38 -24.04 35.35
C ILE A 459 -13.65 -23.32 35.81
N TYR A 460 -13.91 -22.17 35.19
CA TYR A 460 -14.98 -21.25 35.54
C TYR A 460 -15.81 -20.87 34.32
N ARG A 461 -17.12 -20.84 34.47
CA ARG A 461 -18.05 -20.31 33.47
C ARG A 461 -18.76 -19.06 33.97
N ALA A 462 -18.54 -17.95 33.27
CA ALA A 462 -19.04 -16.63 33.69
C ALA A 462 -20.53 -16.41 33.46
N THR A 463 -21.18 -17.23 32.64
CA THR A 463 -22.58 -17.06 32.27
C THR A 463 -23.54 -17.49 33.37
N ASP A 464 -23.14 -18.47 34.19
CA ASP A 464 -23.91 -19.01 35.31
C ASP A 464 -23.11 -19.12 36.61
N GLU A 465 -21.92 -18.53 36.65
CA GLU A 465 -20.99 -18.54 37.78
C GLU A 465 -20.60 -19.95 38.26
N GLN A 466 -20.73 -20.96 37.40
CA GLN A 466 -20.39 -22.33 37.75
C GLN A 466 -18.86 -22.52 37.76
N GLU A 467 -18.35 -23.10 38.84
CA GLU A 467 -16.95 -23.50 38.98
C GLU A 467 -16.82 -24.99 39.28
N GLY A 468 -15.70 -25.57 38.90
CA GLY A 468 -15.37 -26.94 39.28
C GLY A 468 -13.97 -27.36 38.89
N THR A 469 -13.60 -28.57 39.30
CA THR A 469 -12.30 -29.18 39.02
C THR A 469 -12.44 -30.33 38.05
N ILE A 470 -11.59 -30.38 37.02
CA ILE A 470 -11.59 -31.47 36.04
C ILE A 470 -11.08 -32.73 36.74
N ILE A 471 -11.98 -33.69 36.99
CA ILE A 471 -11.65 -34.95 37.69
C ILE A 471 -11.41 -36.11 36.74
N VAL A 472 -11.98 -36.05 35.53
CA VAL A 472 -11.77 -37.06 34.48
C VAL A 472 -11.70 -36.38 33.12
N MET A 473 -10.78 -36.82 32.27
CA MET A 473 -10.65 -36.35 30.89
C MET A 473 -10.90 -37.48 29.90
N HIS A 474 -11.75 -37.21 28.91
CA HIS A 474 -11.98 -38.07 27.76
C HIS A 474 -11.69 -37.31 26.45
N PRO A 475 -11.50 -38.01 25.31
CA PRO A 475 -11.16 -37.35 24.05
C PRO A 475 -12.20 -36.35 23.52
N LEU A 476 -13.45 -36.44 23.98
CA LEU A 476 -14.59 -35.65 23.44
C LEU A 476 -15.37 -34.89 24.52
N HIS A 477 -15.00 -35.03 25.79
CA HIS A 477 -15.63 -34.36 26.93
C HIS A 477 -14.77 -34.53 28.18
N ILE A 478 -15.08 -33.76 29.21
CA ILE A 478 -14.53 -33.90 30.56
C ILE A 478 -15.64 -34.17 31.56
N GLU A 479 -15.25 -34.69 32.73
CA GLU A 479 -16.09 -34.71 33.92
C GLU A 479 -15.55 -33.68 34.92
N LEU A 480 -16.42 -32.76 35.30
CA LEU A 480 -16.16 -31.62 36.16
C LEU A 480 -16.83 -31.88 37.51
N GLN A 481 -16.05 -32.03 38.57
CA GLN A 481 -16.57 -32.00 39.94
C GLN A 481 -16.83 -30.55 40.30
N ALA A 482 -18.11 -30.16 40.37
CA ALA A 482 -18.49 -28.84 40.83
C ALA A 482 -18.40 -28.75 42.36
N ASP A 483 -18.29 -27.50 42.85
CA ASP A 483 -18.20 -27.21 44.29
C ASP A 483 -19.50 -27.55 45.05
N ASP A 484 -20.62 -27.75 44.35
CA ASP A 484 -21.89 -28.26 44.88
C ASP A 484 -21.91 -29.78 45.15
N GLY A 485 -20.79 -30.47 44.90
CA GLY A 485 -20.63 -31.91 45.12
C GLY A 485 -21.13 -32.79 43.96
N HIS A 486 -21.72 -32.21 42.91
CA HIS A 486 -22.18 -32.96 41.74
C HIS A 486 -21.12 -33.01 40.64
N VAL A 487 -21.16 -34.07 39.84
CA VAL A 487 -20.28 -34.25 38.69
C VAL A 487 -21.03 -33.92 37.41
N TYR A 488 -20.51 -32.96 36.67
CA TYR A 488 -21.07 -32.49 35.41
C TYR A 488 -20.23 -32.94 34.22
N LYS A 489 -20.90 -33.30 33.13
CA LYS A 489 -20.25 -33.68 31.88
C LYS A 489 -20.21 -32.50 30.92
N VAL A 490 -19.02 -32.04 30.56
CA VAL A 490 -18.82 -30.88 29.67
C VAL A 490 -18.15 -31.32 28.37
N THR A 491 -18.76 -31.02 27.23
CA THR A 491 -18.25 -31.52 25.94
C THR A 491 -17.01 -30.75 25.46
N ALA A 492 -16.18 -31.39 24.62
CA ALA A 492 -15.01 -30.74 24.03
C ALA A 492 -15.37 -29.48 23.24
N ASP A 493 -16.53 -29.48 22.59
CA ASP A 493 -17.03 -28.38 21.78
C ASP A 493 -17.36 -27.16 22.67
N ASP A 494 -18.08 -27.39 23.77
CA ASP A 494 -18.40 -26.36 24.77
C ASP A 494 -17.14 -25.80 25.46
N LEU A 495 -16.12 -26.64 25.64
CA LEU A 495 -14.88 -26.28 26.33
C LEU A 495 -13.86 -25.54 25.44
N LEU A 496 -13.79 -25.89 24.14
CA LEU A 496 -12.74 -25.42 23.22
C LEU A 496 -13.24 -24.33 22.25
N HIS A 497 -14.52 -24.37 21.90
CA HIS A 497 -15.13 -23.49 20.89
C HIS A 497 -16.12 -22.48 21.50
N GLY A 498 -16.59 -22.70 22.73
CA GLY A 498 -17.32 -21.72 23.53
C GLY A 498 -16.39 -20.80 24.33
N SER A 499 -16.61 -19.48 24.30
CA SER A 499 -15.90 -18.52 25.18
C SER A 499 -16.35 -18.59 26.65
N GLU A 500 -17.09 -19.64 27.02
CA GLU A 500 -17.82 -19.74 28.27
C GLU A 500 -16.94 -20.27 29.40
N TRP A 501 -16.21 -21.37 29.18
CA TRP A 501 -15.33 -21.98 30.18
C TRP A 501 -13.91 -21.45 30.09
N LYS A 502 -13.39 -20.92 31.20
CA LYS A 502 -12.05 -20.37 31.32
C LYS A 502 -11.29 -21.10 32.42
N LYS A 503 -10.02 -21.40 32.16
CA LYS A 503 -9.12 -21.89 33.22
C LYS A 503 -8.98 -20.78 34.27
N LEU A 504 -9.36 -21.07 35.51
CA LEU A 504 -9.09 -20.18 36.63
C LEU A 504 -7.58 -20.15 36.80
N ALA A 505 -6.97 -19.01 36.46
CA ALA A 505 -5.55 -18.82 36.71
C ALA A 505 -5.31 -19.00 38.21
N GLU A 506 -4.32 -19.81 38.58
CA GLU A 506 -3.82 -19.82 39.95
C GLU A 506 -3.54 -18.36 40.34
N LYS A 507 -4.09 -17.90 41.47
CA LYS A 507 -3.84 -16.55 41.97
C LYS A 507 -2.33 -16.38 42.04
N LYS A 508 -1.76 -15.62 41.09
CA LYS A 508 -0.33 -15.32 41.10
C LYS A 508 -0.04 -14.80 42.50
N PRO A 509 0.94 -15.38 43.21
CA PRO A 509 1.26 -14.90 44.54
C PRO A 509 1.55 -13.41 44.43
N MET A 510 1.06 -12.63 45.41
CA MET A 510 1.34 -11.20 45.46
C MET A 510 2.85 -11.00 45.32
N VAL A 511 3.28 -10.48 44.17
CA VAL A 511 4.68 -10.17 43.95
C VAL A 511 4.92 -8.87 44.69
N LEU A 512 5.56 -8.97 45.85
CA LEU A 512 6.01 -7.81 46.59
C LEU A 512 6.90 -6.98 45.64
N VAL A 513 6.51 -5.72 45.41
CA VAL A 513 7.37 -4.76 44.72
C VAL A 513 8.54 -4.48 45.66
N ALA A 514 9.64 -5.20 45.46
CA ALA A 514 10.80 -5.16 46.35
C ALA A 514 11.44 -3.76 46.43
N ASP A 515 11.34 -2.98 45.35
CA ASP A 515 11.78 -1.59 45.33
C ASP A 515 10.87 -0.72 44.43
N PRO A 516 9.88 -0.03 45.03
CA PRO A 516 9.05 0.95 44.33
C PRO A 516 9.84 2.16 43.82
N GLN A 517 11.08 2.39 44.32
CA GLN A 517 11.86 3.56 43.97
C GLN A 517 12.36 3.55 42.53
N LYS A 518 12.40 2.39 41.86
CA LYS A 518 12.88 2.30 40.47
C LYS A 518 12.05 3.09 39.45
N TRP A 519 10.80 3.43 39.78
CA TRP A 519 9.92 4.25 38.93
C TRP A 519 9.85 5.73 39.34
N LEU A 520 10.62 6.17 40.35
CA LEU A 520 10.64 7.56 40.79
C LEU A 520 10.99 8.53 39.66
N MET A 521 11.91 8.13 38.77
CA MET A 521 12.29 8.94 37.62
C MET A 521 11.12 9.12 36.64
N GLU A 522 10.36 8.06 36.36
CA GLU A 522 9.19 8.14 35.48
C GLU A 522 8.09 9.01 36.08
N MET A 523 7.83 8.86 37.39
CA MET A 523 6.88 9.70 38.12
C MET A 523 7.29 11.17 38.11
N ALA A 524 8.57 11.46 38.27
CA ALA A 524 9.08 12.83 38.26
C ALA A 524 9.04 13.46 36.88
N VAL A 525 9.33 12.70 35.81
CA VAL A 525 9.12 13.14 34.43
C VAL A 525 7.65 13.47 34.18
N ALA A 526 6.73 12.64 34.66
CA ALA A 526 5.29 12.91 34.55
C ALA A 526 4.89 14.20 35.28
N ARG A 527 5.40 14.43 36.50
CA ARG A 527 5.15 15.66 37.26
C ARG A 527 5.62 16.91 36.51
N VAL A 528 6.83 16.88 35.97
CA VAL A 528 7.39 18.03 35.23
C VAL A 528 6.60 18.34 33.96
N LYS A 529 6.14 17.32 33.23
CA LYS A 529 5.25 17.51 32.08
C LYS A 529 3.93 18.15 32.50
N ALA A 530 3.34 17.72 33.61
CA ALA A 530 2.11 18.32 34.13
C ALA A 530 2.31 19.80 34.52
N GLU A 531 3.39 20.13 35.23
CA GLU A 531 3.73 21.52 35.57
C GLU A 531 3.91 22.41 34.33
N ALA A 532 4.54 21.87 33.27
CA ALA A 532 4.69 22.61 32.01
C ALA A 532 3.33 22.92 31.35
N ILE A 533 2.39 21.97 31.36
CA ILE A 533 1.03 22.16 30.87
C ILE A 533 0.28 23.20 31.71
N VAL A 534 0.41 23.17 33.04
CA VAL A 534 -0.24 24.15 33.94
C VAL A 534 0.24 25.57 33.63
N ARG A 535 1.55 25.78 33.47
CA ARG A 535 2.09 27.10 33.11
C ARG A 535 1.59 27.59 31.75
N LEU A 536 1.44 26.68 30.78
CA LEU A 536 0.87 27.01 29.47
C LEU A 536 -0.60 27.41 29.58
N LEU A 537 -1.36 26.74 30.45
CA LEU A 537 -2.75 27.07 30.72
C LEU A 537 -2.89 28.47 31.34
N GLU A 538 -2.09 28.78 32.36
CA GLU A 538 -2.08 30.10 33.02
C GLU A 538 -1.78 31.25 32.04
N GLU A 539 -0.86 31.06 31.11
CA GLU A 539 -0.58 32.05 30.06
C GLU A 539 -1.66 32.06 28.97
N GLY A 540 -2.26 30.90 28.67
CA GLY A 540 -3.39 30.79 27.74
C GLY A 540 -4.65 31.50 28.23
N GLU A 541 -4.95 31.43 29.53
CA GLU A 541 -6.12 32.11 30.13
C GLU A 541 -6.02 33.63 30.02
N LYS A 542 -4.81 34.20 30.20
CA LYS A 542 -4.55 35.63 29.97
C LYS A 542 -4.78 36.05 28.52
N PHE A 543 -4.83 35.09 27.59
CA PHE A 543 -5.03 35.31 26.16
C PHE A 543 -6.43 34.92 25.66
N HIS A 544 -7.29 34.35 26.51
CA HIS A 544 -8.54 33.70 26.13
C HIS A 544 -9.56 34.60 25.38
N GLY A 545 -9.39 35.94 25.42
CA GLY A 545 -10.21 36.90 24.67
C GLY A 545 -9.60 37.45 23.37
N SER A 546 -8.33 37.19 23.07
CA SER A 546 -7.62 37.83 21.95
C SER A 546 -7.70 37.05 20.63
N HIS A 547 -8.09 35.77 20.68
CA HIS A 547 -8.31 34.94 19.49
C HIS A 547 -9.42 35.47 18.57
N ALA A 548 -10.42 36.18 19.13
CA ALA A 548 -11.52 36.78 18.37
C ALA A 548 -11.05 37.89 17.41
N ASN A 549 -9.85 38.44 17.66
CA ASN A 549 -9.27 39.53 16.88
C ASN A 549 -8.18 39.04 15.92
N LEU A 550 -8.17 37.75 15.55
CA LEU A 550 -7.19 37.16 14.63
C LEU A 550 -7.88 36.34 13.54
N GLU A 551 -7.38 36.48 12.31
CA GLU A 551 -7.72 35.62 11.17
C GLU A 551 -6.57 34.66 10.89
N MET A 552 -6.85 33.36 10.76
CA MET A 552 -5.84 32.33 10.59
C MET A 552 -6.07 31.52 9.33
N TYR A 553 -5.01 31.39 8.52
CA TYR A 553 -5.00 30.58 7.31
C TYR A 553 -4.06 29.40 7.50
N SER A 554 -4.50 28.21 7.11
CA SER A 554 -3.70 26.99 7.22
C SER A 554 -2.93 26.66 5.94
N LYS A 555 -3.39 27.18 4.78
CA LYS A 555 -2.79 26.97 3.45
C LYS A 555 -3.06 28.17 2.53
N PRO A 556 -2.07 29.04 2.25
CA PRO A 556 -0.77 29.13 2.92
C PRO A 556 -0.94 29.45 4.42
N LYS A 557 0.09 29.16 5.22
CA LYS A 557 0.08 29.52 6.64
C LYS A 557 0.18 31.04 6.79
N GLY A 558 -0.72 31.62 7.57
CA GLY A 558 -0.68 33.05 7.89
C GLY A 558 -1.58 33.36 9.07
N VAL A 559 -1.21 34.36 9.85
CA VAL A 559 -2.01 34.88 10.96
C VAL A 559 -2.08 36.38 10.78
N PHE A 560 -3.30 36.92 10.73
CA PHE A 560 -3.57 38.33 10.49
C PHE A 560 -4.38 38.92 11.65
N THR A 561 -4.19 40.20 11.92
CA THR A 561 -5.00 40.93 12.90
C THR A 561 -6.38 41.27 12.33
N ALA A 562 -7.45 41.04 13.08
CA ALA A 562 -8.80 41.48 12.74
C ALA A 562 -9.18 42.81 13.42
N ALA A 563 -8.34 43.31 14.33
CA ALA A 563 -8.53 44.57 15.04
C ALA A 563 -7.19 45.21 15.41
N ASN A 564 -7.20 46.53 15.66
CA ASN A 564 -6.00 47.27 16.05
C ASN A 564 -5.46 46.80 17.41
N ALA A 565 -4.15 46.66 17.53
CA ALA A 565 -3.49 46.30 18.78
C ALA A 565 -2.32 47.24 19.07
N ALA A 566 -2.32 47.88 20.24
CA ALA A 566 -1.18 48.69 20.66
C ALA A 566 0.08 47.82 20.87
N LYS A 567 1.26 48.45 20.74
CA LYS A 567 2.56 47.81 20.97
C LYS A 567 2.59 47.04 22.30
N GLY A 568 3.00 45.77 22.24
CA GLY A 568 3.13 44.89 23.40
C GLY A 568 1.82 44.38 24.00
N LYS A 569 0.67 44.53 23.32
CA LYS A 569 -0.64 44.07 23.82
C LYS A 569 -1.07 42.73 23.22
N LEU A 570 -0.66 42.39 22.01
CA LEU A 570 -0.95 41.09 21.39
C LEU A 570 0.15 40.10 21.77
N CYS A 571 -0.19 39.06 22.53
CA CYS A 571 0.75 38.05 23.01
C CYS A 571 0.28 36.65 22.62
N LEU A 572 1.01 35.91 21.79
CA LEU A 572 0.63 34.54 21.40
C LEU A 572 1.40 33.52 22.26
N PRO A 573 0.74 32.80 23.19
CA PRO A 573 1.38 31.70 23.90
C PRO A 573 1.49 30.45 23.00
N PRO A 574 2.55 29.62 23.17
CA PRO A 574 2.80 28.42 22.38
C PRO A 574 1.95 27.23 22.87
N LEU A 575 0.62 27.40 22.88
CA LEU A 575 -0.29 26.40 23.43
C LEU A 575 -0.15 25.05 22.74
N THR A 576 0.05 24.00 23.53
CA THR A 576 0.19 22.61 23.07
C THR A 576 -0.06 21.64 24.22
N ASN A 577 -0.50 20.43 23.92
CA ASN A 577 -0.54 19.29 24.85
C ASN A 577 0.68 18.37 24.71
N ARG A 578 1.64 18.72 23.84
CA ARG A 578 2.81 17.89 23.52
C ARG A 578 4.06 18.46 24.16
N VAL A 579 4.43 17.89 25.30
CA VAL A 579 5.64 18.24 26.07
C VAL A 579 6.63 17.07 26.06
N GLU A 580 7.84 17.33 25.60
CA GLU A 580 8.95 16.38 25.62
C GLU A 580 10.02 16.83 26.61
N LEU A 581 10.57 15.87 27.36
CA LEU A 581 11.66 16.09 28.29
C LEU A 581 12.88 15.33 27.80
N GLN A 582 14.00 16.02 27.64
CA GLN A 582 15.28 15.42 27.29
C GLN A 582 16.30 15.68 28.38
N LEU A 583 16.89 14.62 28.93
CA LEU A 583 18.03 14.74 29.84
C LEU A 583 19.23 15.30 29.07
N VAL A 584 19.92 16.29 29.63
CA VAL A 584 21.10 16.90 28.99
C VAL A 584 22.20 15.86 28.77
N SER A 585 22.31 14.87 29.68
CA SER A 585 23.24 13.74 29.56
C SER A 585 23.00 12.87 28.33
N ALA A 586 21.79 12.86 27.77
CA ALA A 586 21.45 12.03 26.61
C ALA A 586 21.96 12.63 25.28
N ASN A 587 22.44 13.88 25.27
CA ASN A 587 22.99 14.59 24.11
C ASN A 587 22.13 14.45 22.82
N LYS A 588 20.80 14.45 22.98
CA LYS A 588 19.87 14.34 21.85
C LYS A 588 19.71 15.71 21.16
N PRO A 589 19.57 15.75 19.83
CA PRO A 589 19.26 16.99 19.13
C PRO A 589 17.86 17.47 19.53
N GLN A 590 17.67 18.79 19.49
CA GLN A 590 16.37 19.41 19.70
C GLN A 590 15.33 18.82 18.73
N PRO A 591 14.13 18.43 19.20
CA PRO A 591 13.08 17.90 18.32
C PRO A 591 12.70 18.89 17.22
N THR A 592 12.53 18.40 15.99
CA THR A 592 12.19 19.23 14.82
C THR A 592 10.90 20.03 15.07
N GLY A 593 10.96 21.34 14.82
CA GLY A 593 9.82 22.24 14.99
C GLY A 593 9.43 22.54 16.44
N SER A 594 10.16 22.03 17.43
CA SER A 594 9.93 22.35 18.84
C SER A 594 10.51 23.70 19.23
N ILE A 595 10.02 24.24 20.34
CA ILE A 595 10.63 25.37 21.05
C ILE A 595 11.10 24.92 22.43
N LEU A 596 12.20 25.49 22.91
CA LEU A 596 12.69 25.26 24.26
C LEU A 596 11.84 26.10 25.22
N MET A 597 11.11 25.44 26.12
CA MET A 597 10.38 26.13 27.19
C MET A 597 11.37 26.61 28.24
N CYS A 598 12.06 25.66 28.88
CA CYS A 598 13.07 25.94 29.88
C CYS A 598 14.03 24.77 30.06
N GLU A 599 15.12 25.04 30.78
CA GLU A 599 15.96 24.02 31.38
C GLU A 599 15.60 23.90 32.86
N ASP A 600 15.48 22.67 33.36
CA ASP A 600 15.15 22.39 34.76
C ASP A 600 15.95 21.20 35.30
N LYS A 601 15.77 20.85 36.58
CA LYS A 601 16.38 19.68 37.21
C LYS A 601 15.32 18.67 37.65
N VAL A 602 15.42 17.45 37.15
CA VAL A 602 14.61 16.31 37.60
C VAL A 602 15.49 15.34 38.36
N HIS A 603 15.22 15.17 39.66
CA HIS A 603 16.05 14.36 40.56
C HIS A 603 17.56 14.65 40.44
N GLY A 604 17.92 15.93 40.39
CA GLY A 604 19.31 16.38 40.31
C GLY A 604 19.92 16.35 38.90
N GLN A 605 19.26 15.72 37.92
CA GLN A 605 19.72 15.71 36.52
C GLN A 605 19.18 16.92 35.76
N LYS A 606 20.05 17.62 35.03
CA LYS A 606 19.63 18.72 34.15
C LYS A 606 18.82 18.15 32.97
N CYS A 607 17.67 18.75 32.69
CA CYS A 607 16.83 18.41 31.56
C CYS A 607 16.41 19.66 30.78
N LYS A 608 16.15 19.48 29.48
CA LYS A 608 15.52 20.46 28.61
C LYS A 608 14.08 20.05 28.38
N ILE A 609 13.16 21.00 28.53
CA ILE A 609 11.73 20.80 28.31
C ILE A 609 11.37 21.48 27.01
N PHE A 610 10.89 20.70 26.05
CA PHE A 610 10.51 21.15 24.72
C PHE A 610 9.00 21.11 24.54
N LEU A 611 8.46 22.14 23.90
CA LEU A 611 7.07 22.19 23.44
C LEU A 611 7.04 21.86 21.97
N LEU A 612 6.15 20.94 21.57
CA LEU A 612 6.00 20.53 20.18
C LEU A 612 4.71 21.12 19.59
N PRO A 613 4.68 21.36 18.26
CA PRO A 613 3.46 21.79 17.59
C PRO A 613 2.31 20.81 17.87
N PRO A 614 1.11 21.31 18.20
CA PRO A 614 -0.03 20.47 18.48
C PRO A 614 -0.50 19.71 17.24
N SER A 615 -1.06 18.52 17.44
CA SER A 615 -1.63 17.69 16.38
C SER A 615 -3.15 17.86 16.32
N GLY A 616 -3.69 18.18 15.14
CA GLY A 616 -5.13 18.22 14.92
C GLY A 616 -5.83 19.53 15.35
N CYS A 617 -5.09 20.58 15.73
CA CYS A 617 -5.63 21.91 15.96
C CYS A 617 -4.72 23.02 15.43
N VAL A 618 -5.32 24.16 15.06
CA VAL A 618 -4.62 25.36 14.57
C VAL A 618 -4.48 26.34 15.72
N VAL A 619 -3.25 26.67 16.09
CA VAL A 619 -2.94 27.60 17.18
C VAL A 619 -2.11 28.77 16.60
N PRO A 620 -2.44 30.04 16.92
CA PRO A 620 -1.80 31.21 16.30
C PRO A 620 -0.27 31.17 16.35
N PHE A 621 0.31 30.95 17.53
CA PHE A 621 1.77 30.92 17.73
C PHE A 621 2.50 29.99 16.74
N TRP A 622 1.92 28.81 16.46
CA TRP A 622 2.51 27.80 15.59
C TRP A 622 2.27 28.02 14.09
N ASN A 623 1.48 29.05 13.74
CA ASN A 623 1.13 29.41 12.36
C ASN A 623 1.57 30.80 11.93
N VAL A 624 2.14 31.60 12.83
CA VAL A 624 2.82 32.86 12.49
C VAL A 624 3.99 32.59 11.53
N ARG A 625 4.11 33.41 10.48
CA ARG A 625 5.20 33.33 9.52
C ARG A 625 6.52 33.72 10.20
N ILE A 626 7.61 33.03 9.87
CA ILE A 626 8.93 33.33 10.44
C ILE A 626 9.78 34.04 9.38
N ALA A 627 10.30 35.21 9.72
CA ALA A 627 11.25 35.96 8.89
C ALA A 627 12.62 36.04 9.57
N SER A 628 13.67 36.11 8.74
CA SER A 628 15.05 36.36 9.20
C SER A 628 15.45 37.82 9.12
N ASP A 629 14.60 38.65 8.52
CA ASP A 629 14.76 40.10 8.44
C ASP A 629 14.00 40.76 9.60
N SER A 630 14.69 41.59 10.37
CA SER A 630 14.08 42.32 11.49
C SER A 630 13.18 43.45 11.03
N GLU A 631 13.38 43.99 9.82
CA GLU A 631 12.55 45.06 9.26
C GLU A 631 11.19 44.53 8.76
N GLU A 632 11.12 43.24 8.42
CA GLU A 632 9.89 42.57 7.99
C GLU A 632 9.05 42.00 9.16
N SER A 633 9.58 42.09 10.40
CA SER A 633 9.03 41.39 11.56
C SER A 633 8.36 42.33 12.56
N ASN A 634 7.07 42.10 12.82
CA ASN A 634 6.28 42.84 13.80
C ASN A 634 6.02 42.07 15.11
N MET A 635 6.57 40.85 15.22
CA MET A 635 6.52 40.00 16.41
C MET A 635 7.92 39.57 16.86
N SER A 636 8.12 39.42 18.17
CA SER A 636 9.35 38.89 18.77
C SER A 636 9.05 37.89 19.89
N ILE A 637 10.02 37.02 20.23
CA ILE A 637 9.89 36.10 21.36
C ILE A 637 10.37 36.77 22.66
N VAL A 638 9.53 36.71 23.69
CA VAL A 638 9.86 37.11 25.07
C VAL A 638 9.69 35.93 26.02
N GLN A 639 10.57 35.83 27.02
CA GLN A 639 10.46 34.82 28.07
C GLN A 639 9.56 35.35 29.19
N ARG A 640 8.42 34.71 29.44
CA ARG A 640 7.52 35.01 30.57
C ARG A 640 7.13 33.70 31.26
N ASN A 641 7.21 33.63 32.59
CA ASN A 641 6.89 32.42 33.36
C ASN A 641 7.60 31.15 32.85
N LYS A 642 8.86 31.29 32.43
CA LYS A 642 9.67 30.22 31.82
C LYS A 642 9.06 29.63 30.53
N ILE A 643 8.21 30.39 29.83
CA ILE A 643 7.64 30.06 28.53
C ILE A 643 8.07 31.14 27.53
N GLN A 644 8.35 30.72 26.30
CA GLN A 644 8.59 31.62 25.17
C GLN A 644 7.25 32.05 24.58
N ILE A 645 6.93 33.34 24.65
CA ILE A 645 5.68 33.92 24.14
C ILE A 645 6.02 34.87 23.00
N ALA A 646 5.25 34.84 21.91
CA ALA A 646 5.41 35.84 20.84
C ALA A 646 4.63 37.11 21.20
N ILE A 647 5.26 38.29 21.09
CA ILE A 647 4.64 39.58 21.41
C ILE A 647 4.86 40.58 20.28
N ASN A 648 3.86 41.42 20.00
CA ASN A 648 4.00 42.46 18.98
C ASN A 648 4.97 43.57 19.41
N THR A 649 5.91 43.91 18.53
CA THR A 649 6.98 44.89 18.76
C THR A 649 6.57 46.32 18.38
N GLU A 650 5.48 46.46 17.64
CA GLU A 650 4.90 47.71 17.15
C GLU A 650 3.37 47.71 17.25
N ALA A 651 2.73 48.85 17.01
CA ALA A 651 1.28 48.92 16.92
C ALA A 651 0.83 48.24 15.62
N LEU A 652 -0.24 47.44 15.70
CA LEU A 652 -0.81 46.70 14.58
C LEU A 652 -2.16 47.29 14.21
N GLU A 653 -2.43 47.40 12.92
CA GLU A 653 -3.73 47.75 12.33
C GLU A 653 -4.49 46.48 11.93
N ALA A 654 -5.81 46.58 11.72
CA ALA A 654 -6.58 45.46 11.19
C ALA A 654 -6.13 45.11 9.75
N GLY A 655 -5.82 43.85 9.50
CA GLY A 655 -5.32 43.32 8.23
C GLY A 655 -3.82 43.06 8.20
N ASP A 656 -3.06 43.49 9.21
CA ASP A 656 -1.62 43.25 9.29
C ASP A 656 -1.30 41.76 9.44
N GLU A 657 -0.33 41.26 8.65
CA GLU A 657 0.22 39.92 8.82
C GLU A 657 1.16 39.89 10.03
N LEU A 658 0.98 38.92 10.93
CA LEU A 658 1.93 38.67 12.02
C LEU A 658 3.15 37.93 11.49
N VAL A 659 4.33 38.49 11.72
CA VAL A 659 5.62 37.96 11.26
C VAL A 659 6.61 37.94 12.42
N LEU A 660 7.05 36.74 12.79
CA LEU A 660 7.96 36.50 13.89
C LEU A 660 9.42 36.57 13.43
N PHE A 661 10.18 37.46 14.06
CA PHE A 661 11.62 37.51 13.88
C PHE A 661 12.29 36.28 14.50
N ARG A 662 13.09 35.55 13.70
CA ARG A 662 14.00 34.52 14.19
C ARG A 662 15.34 34.63 13.48
N GLN A 663 16.37 35.02 14.23
CA GLN A 663 17.74 35.02 13.75
C GLN A 663 18.13 33.58 13.33
N LYS A 664 18.52 33.39 12.06
CA LYS A 664 19.08 32.12 11.61
C LYS A 664 20.41 31.92 12.33
N ASP A 665 20.59 30.78 12.98
CA ASP A 665 21.93 30.32 13.36
C ASP A 665 22.75 30.17 12.09
N VAL A 666 23.64 31.14 11.83
CA VAL A 666 24.60 31.06 10.73
C VAL A 666 25.57 29.94 11.09
N LYS A 667 25.29 28.73 10.61
CA LYS A 667 26.32 27.69 10.56
C LYS A 667 27.42 28.22 9.65
N GLN A 668 28.57 28.55 10.23
CA GLN A 668 29.75 28.88 9.45
C GLN A 668 29.99 27.73 8.45
N PRO A 669 30.09 28.00 7.14
CA PRO A 669 30.46 26.97 6.19
C PRO A 669 31.80 26.38 6.63
N LYS A 670 31.93 25.04 6.56
CA LYS A 670 33.21 24.38 6.83
C LYS A 670 34.29 25.04 5.96
N PRO A 671 35.46 25.41 6.52
CA PRO A 671 36.57 25.91 5.72
C PRO A 671 36.90 24.92 4.62
N LEU A 672 37.16 25.42 3.41
CA LEU A 672 37.63 24.59 2.31
C LEU A 672 39.01 24.04 2.67
N GLU A 673 39.14 22.72 2.78
CA GLU A 673 40.44 22.07 2.92
C GLU A 673 41.20 22.17 1.60
N LEU A 674 42.39 22.79 1.65
CA LEU A 674 43.31 22.85 0.53
C LEU A 674 43.87 21.45 0.29
N VAL A 675 43.37 20.74 -0.73
CA VAL A 675 43.97 19.48 -1.17
C VAL A 675 45.34 19.80 -1.76
N ALA A 676 46.40 19.36 -1.09
CA ALA A 676 47.77 19.52 -1.59
C ALA A 676 47.89 18.90 -2.99
N ALA A 677 48.48 19.66 -3.92
CA ALA A 677 48.73 19.20 -5.28
C ALA A 677 49.46 17.84 -5.26
N PRO A 678 49.07 16.88 -6.10
CA PRO A 678 49.70 15.56 -6.13
C PRO A 678 51.20 15.73 -6.41
N LYS A 679 52.03 15.24 -5.48
CA LYS A 679 53.49 15.17 -5.66
C LYS A 679 53.78 14.40 -6.95
N ALA A 680 54.47 15.04 -7.90
CA ALA A 680 54.96 14.40 -9.10
C ALA A 680 55.79 13.17 -8.71
N GLN A 681 55.30 11.97 -9.05
CA GLN A 681 56.03 10.73 -8.88
C GLN A 681 57.25 10.75 -9.82
N GLY A 682 58.41 10.58 -9.20
CA GLY A 682 59.72 10.68 -9.83
C GLY A 682 59.93 9.68 -10.96
N GLN A 683 60.64 10.17 -11.98
CA GLN A 683 61.21 9.41 -13.07
C GLN A 683 62.04 8.22 -12.54
N ALA A 684 61.70 7.02 -13.01
CA ALA A 684 62.53 5.82 -12.83
C ALA A 684 63.88 6.00 -13.54
N LYS A 685 64.97 6.10 -12.77
CA LYS A 685 66.34 6.00 -13.27
C LYS A 685 66.62 4.54 -13.66
N LYS A 686 66.85 4.31 -14.96
CA LYS A 686 67.62 3.17 -15.47
C LYS A 686 68.99 3.14 -14.76
N LYS A 687 69.35 2.01 -14.15
CA LYS A 687 70.75 1.67 -13.87
C LYS A 687 71.12 0.40 -14.62
N ALA A 688 72.20 0.53 -15.38
CA ALA A 688 72.84 -0.50 -16.18
C ALA A 688 73.42 -1.62 -15.32
N ARG A 689 73.44 -2.81 -15.92
CA ARG A 689 74.09 -4.01 -15.41
C ARG A 689 75.52 -4.05 -15.96
N THR A 690 76.50 -3.98 -15.07
CA THR A 690 77.91 -4.35 -15.33
C THR A 690 78.37 -5.21 -14.17
N THR A 691 78.23 -6.52 -14.33
CA THR A 691 79.26 -7.59 -14.32
C THR A 691 78.53 -8.91 -14.43
#